data_AF-A0A8J1Y7P9-F1
#
_entry.id   AF-A0A8J1Y7P9-F1
#
_cell.length_a   1.000
_cell.length_b   1.000
_cell.length_c   1.000
_cell.angle_alpha   90.00
_cell.angle_beta   90.00
_cell.angle_gamma   90.00
#
_symmetry.space_group_name_H-M   'P 1'
#
loop_
_entity.id
_entity.type
_entity.pdbx_description
1 polymer ?
#
loop_
_entity_poly.entity_id
_entity_poly.type
_entity_poly.pdbx_seq_one_letter_code
_entity_poly.pdbx_strand_id
1 'polypeptide(L)'
;MLKVLVLVALWCACQAQEAKDVEGLKKTVNSLARQMMLQQLFVEERIRSDGDSGIKQTRHSRDGTKSYFSTSFTDSRIAAIHDHTNNIRTVGMGEFIAVLNGVEFRTRHNDYRLLMPSKTKKTFHSVDPIPFPDVPPAVLAKKTVNEQVIEMREWFKAWKNQNFKVRDYRKFFKPVMCYLEGAWTKSSKSINEPFFSDRHFIDASSWFDLQEKIRFTSYTGRKSNAENYAYLPVKIMNMMNGTIPEFAQWNYRIVCSPVNKDIPLKRLRVVDDLAARVSNNKKTMKEHSESRAARFQINPFPYPNWPKTDRPIKRGFVDSIMEEIPGKDNFGANLVDDSFGLTSATFTNVSVPLNAAYYHRWFRVMRRDAMGVNVRARGYADNNVYMAMTTQPNVAPMRVTDCKMSGKGKARKRTCKTYEQRWTYAIPLEVIYLTPLYNWNPYDLEYKGEANRPLGRTVNMPAVKGGQMRNGGLTKQTAYNGINSRVYYKTPAEFFNGNEVNKDRADTAKGVAGVLDRNGEVRSVVASGTRIYLRNIPGIGTMRTRYPIMPVHVEGSPIWKELDALKDVVLEQKKFLKLYRTPPVNGGSTGPKPTGPPAPKGVTLTMAYTVKNPPGEHTHTVFLSGEEVKSLNAGKAVTVDTTEESGHSHNLVLRQSNPNVTTGAKYYYVTCDGKKVCWDAHGSAMKVVKKL
;
A
#
# COMPACT_ATOMS: atom_id res chain seq x y z
N MET A 1 67.44 -41.96 -23.16
CA MET A 1 67.14 -40.52 -23.03
C MET A 1 66.12 -40.01 -24.05
N LEU A 2 66.34 -40.18 -25.36
CA LEU A 2 65.46 -39.61 -26.40
C LEU A 2 63.98 -40.06 -26.31
N LYS A 3 63.71 -41.34 -26.02
CA LYS A 3 62.34 -41.84 -25.84
C LYS A 3 61.60 -41.24 -24.63
N VAL A 4 62.32 -40.91 -23.56
CA VAL A 4 61.75 -40.28 -22.36
C VAL A 4 61.40 -38.82 -22.62
N LEU A 5 62.26 -38.09 -23.35
CA LEU A 5 62.00 -36.72 -23.79
C LEU A 5 60.78 -36.60 -24.70
N VAL A 6 60.58 -37.55 -25.62
CA VAL A 6 59.41 -37.58 -26.50
C VAL A 6 58.11 -37.85 -25.72
N LEU A 7 58.13 -38.78 -24.76
CA LEU A 7 56.98 -39.06 -23.89
C LEU A 7 56.62 -37.87 -23.01
N VAL A 8 57.61 -37.17 -22.43
CA VAL A 8 57.38 -35.95 -21.65
C VAL A 8 56.81 -34.83 -22.52
N ALA A 9 57.34 -34.64 -23.74
CA ALA A 9 56.82 -33.63 -24.66
C ALA A 9 55.38 -33.92 -25.10
N LEU A 10 55.03 -35.19 -25.38
CA LEU A 10 53.66 -35.61 -25.69
C LEU A 10 52.71 -35.41 -24.50
N TRP A 11 53.15 -35.71 -23.27
CA TRP A 11 52.36 -35.49 -22.07
C TRP A 11 52.12 -33.98 -21.81
N CYS A 12 53.15 -33.15 -21.96
CA CYS A 12 53.01 -31.69 -21.86
C CYS A 12 52.10 -31.11 -22.96
N ALA A 13 52.18 -31.62 -24.19
CA ALA A 13 51.28 -31.19 -25.28
C ALA A 13 49.82 -31.60 -25.02
N CYS A 14 49.59 -32.78 -24.46
CA CYS A 14 48.27 -33.26 -24.07
C CYS A 14 47.67 -32.43 -22.93
N GLN A 15 48.46 -32.13 -21.88
CA GLN A 15 48.05 -31.22 -20.80
C GLN A 15 47.77 -29.80 -21.30
N ALA A 16 48.55 -29.30 -22.26
CA ALA A 16 48.33 -27.97 -22.85
C ALA A 16 47.03 -27.91 -23.68
N GLN A 17 46.66 -29.00 -24.36
CA GLN A 17 45.41 -29.11 -25.09
C GLN A 17 44.21 -29.22 -24.14
N GLU A 18 44.29 -30.08 -23.11
CA GLU A 18 43.25 -30.16 -22.06
C GLU A 18 43.04 -28.81 -21.37
N ALA A 19 44.11 -28.08 -21.06
CA ALA A 19 44.01 -26.74 -20.46
C ALA A 19 43.28 -25.74 -21.38
N LYS A 20 43.54 -25.78 -22.69
CA LYS A 20 42.82 -24.96 -23.69
C LYS A 20 41.35 -25.34 -23.80
N ASP A 21 41.03 -26.64 -23.80
CA ASP A 21 39.66 -27.13 -23.88
C ASP A 21 38.87 -26.76 -22.62
N VAL A 22 39.48 -26.88 -21.43
CA VAL A 22 38.91 -26.42 -20.16
C VAL A 22 38.70 -24.89 -20.15
N GLU A 23 39.63 -24.11 -20.72
CA GLU A 23 39.45 -22.66 -20.86
C GLU A 23 38.30 -22.33 -21.83
N GLY A 24 38.20 -23.06 -22.94
CA GLY A 24 37.10 -22.96 -23.90
C GLY A 24 35.75 -23.25 -23.26
N LEU A 25 35.64 -24.35 -22.50
CA LEU A 25 34.44 -24.70 -21.75
C LEU A 25 34.09 -23.64 -20.71
N LYS A 26 35.07 -23.12 -19.94
CA LYS A 26 34.84 -22.03 -18.98
C LYS A 26 34.28 -20.78 -19.65
N LYS A 27 34.79 -20.40 -20.83
CA LYS A 27 34.27 -19.27 -21.60
C LYS A 27 32.83 -19.51 -22.06
N THR A 28 32.53 -20.70 -22.58
CA THR A 28 31.17 -21.07 -23.00
C THR A 28 30.19 -21.05 -21.83
N VAL A 29 30.55 -21.67 -20.69
CA VAL A 29 29.72 -21.68 -19.47
C VAL A 29 29.47 -20.26 -18.96
N ASN A 30 30.49 -19.39 -18.95
CA ASN A 30 30.34 -17.98 -18.56
C ASN A 30 29.38 -17.22 -19.48
N SER A 31 29.53 -17.39 -20.80
CA SER A 31 28.65 -16.76 -21.79
C SER A 31 27.21 -17.23 -21.65
N LEU A 32 26.98 -18.54 -21.45
CA LEU A 32 25.66 -19.10 -21.20
C LEU A 32 25.07 -18.58 -19.89
N ALA A 33 25.84 -18.53 -18.81
CA ALA A 33 25.38 -18.00 -17.52
C ALA A 33 25.00 -16.52 -17.62
N ARG A 34 25.79 -15.70 -18.33
CA ARG A 34 25.45 -14.29 -18.61
C ARG A 34 24.18 -14.18 -19.44
N GLN A 35 24.01 -15.01 -20.46
CA GLN A 35 22.79 -15.03 -21.26
C GLN A 35 21.56 -15.39 -20.41
N MET A 36 21.67 -16.36 -19.50
CA MET A 36 20.61 -16.70 -18.56
C MET A 36 20.28 -15.54 -17.61
N MET A 37 21.29 -14.82 -17.11
CA MET A 37 21.07 -13.61 -16.29
C MET A 37 20.29 -12.54 -17.07
N LEU A 38 20.63 -12.32 -18.35
CA LEU A 38 19.94 -11.37 -19.22
C LEU A 38 18.53 -11.81 -19.57
N GLN A 39 18.29 -13.11 -19.81
CA GLN A 39 16.95 -13.65 -20.00
C GLN A 39 16.08 -13.48 -18.76
N GLN A 40 16.62 -13.70 -17.56
CA GLN A 40 15.91 -13.44 -16.32
C GLN A 40 15.57 -11.95 -16.16
N LEU A 41 16.52 -11.06 -16.45
CA LEU A 41 16.28 -9.62 -16.41
C LEU A 41 15.21 -9.20 -17.44
N PHE A 42 15.21 -9.77 -18.64
CA PHE A 42 14.19 -9.52 -19.65
C PHE A 42 12.78 -9.92 -19.17
N VAL A 43 12.64 -11.06 -18.49
CA VAL A 43 11.37 -11.46 -17.87
C VAL A 43 10.94 -10.48 -16.79
N GLU A 44 11.86 -10.06 -15.92
CA GLU A 44 11.56 -9.07 -14.88
C GLU A 44 11.15 -7.71 -15.47
N GLU A 45 11.82 -7.24 -16.53
CA GLU A 45 11.47 -6.00 -17.24
C GLU A 45 10.10 -6.11 -17.93
N ARG A 46 9.80 -7.25 -18.55
CA ARG A 46 8.47 -7.50 -19.13
C ARG A 46 7.38 -7.39 -18.05
N ILE A 47 7.59 -8.01 -16.89
CA ILE A 47 6.63 -7.93 -15.79
C ILE A 47 6.49 -6.49 -15.27
N ARG A 48 7.58 -5.72 -15.16
CA ARG A 48 7.53 -4.27 -14.82
C ARG A 48 6.77 -3.44 -15.85
N SER A 49 6.75 -3.88 -17.12
CA SER A 49 6.00 -3.20 -18.19
C SER A 49 4.53 -3.61 -18.27
N ASP A 50 4.19 -4.83 -17.85
CA ASP A 50 2.82 -5.36 -17.87
C ASP A 50 1.96 -4.73 -16.74
N GLY A 51 2.57 -4.29 -15.64
CA GLY A 51 1.90 -3.66 -14.50
C GLY A 51 2.86 -3.24 -13.37
N ASP A 52 2.30 -2.74 -12.28
CA ASP A 52 3.05 -2.22 -11.11
C ASP A 52 3.23 -3.31 -10.04
N SER A 53 4.04 -3.08 -9.01
CA SER A 53 4.07 -3.98 -7.85
C SER A 53 2.71 -4.07 -7.18
N GLY A 54 2.31 -5.27 -6.78
CA GLY A 54 0.99 -5.51 -6.20
C GLY A 54 0.59 -6.98 -6.13
N ILE A 55 -0.59 -7.24 -5.58
CA ILE A 55 -1.20 -8.57 -5.64
C ILE A 55 -1.69 -8.81 -7.07
N LYS A 56 -1.35 -9.95 -7.64
CA LYS A 56 -1.74 -10.34 -9.00
C LYS A 56 -2.96 -11.25 -8.98
N GLN A 57 -2.98 -12.27 -8.13
CA GLN A 57 -4.04 -13.26 -8.11
C GLN A 57 -4.10 -14.02 -6.79
N THR A 58 -5.28 -14.48 -6.39
CA THR A 58 -5.45 -15.46 -5.31
C THR A 58 -5.66 -16.86 -5.86
N ARG A 59 -5.62 -17.88 -4.99
CA ARG A 59 -5.91 -19.25 -5.37
C ARG A 59 -7.25 -19.36 -6.12
N HIS A 60 -7.23 -19.99 -7.29
CA HIS A 60 -8.44 -20.28 -8.05
C HIS A 60 -9.36 -21.22 -7.25
N SER A 61 -10.60 -20.77 -6.99
CA SER A 61 -11.58 -21.52 -6.21
C SER A 61 -12.93 -21.70 -6.90
N ARG A 62 -13.25 -20.83 -7.85
CA ARG A 62 -14.49 -20.87 -8.63
C ARG A 62 -14.27 -20.30 -10.02
N ASP A 63 -15.12 -20.75 -10.93
CA ASP A 63 -15.26 -20.19 -12.28
C ASP A 63 -16.73 -19.82 -12.53
N GLY A 64 -17.03 -19.25 -13.69
CA GLY A 64 -18.41 -19.05 -14.11
C GLY A 64 -18.57 -18.77 -15.60
N THR A 65 -19.81 -18.56 -16.03
CA THR A 65 -20.17 -18.36 -17.45
C THR A 65 -19.64 -17.06 -18.07
N LYS A 66 -18.98 -16.21 -17.27
CA LYS A 66 -18.35 -14.95 -17.65
C LYS A 66 -17.04 -14.81 -16.89
N SER A 67 -16.06 -14.18 -17.51
CA SER A 67 -14.69 -14.04 -16.96
C SER A 67 -14.65 -13.40 -15.56
N TYR A 68 -15.54 -12.46 -15.25
CA TYR A 68 -15.60 -11.80 -13.95
C TYR A 68 -16.15 -12.68 -12.81
N PHE A 69 -16.68 -13.88 -13.10
CA PHE A 69 -17.02 -14.88 -12.08
C PHE A 69 -15.80 -15.72 -11.67
N SER A 70 -14.73 -15.71 -12.46
CA SER A 70 -13.50 -16.41 -12.14
C SER A 70 -12.69 -15.67 -11.08
N THR A 71 -11.96 -16.43 -10.27
CA THR A 71 -11.20 -15.88 -9.13
C THR A 71 -10.02 -15.01 -9.60
N SER A 72 -9.94 -13.77 -9.08
CA SER A 72 -8.87 -12.81 -9.37
C SER A 72 -7.98 -12.54 -8.13
N PHE A 73 -7.47 -11.31 -7.96
CA PHE A 73 -6.91 -10.83 -6.68
C PHE A 73 -7.99 -10.71 -5.58
N THR A 74 -9.26 -10.69 -5.98
CA THR A 74 -10.43 -10.70 -5.11
C THR A 74 -11.44 -11.75 -5.55
N ASP A 75 -12.11 -12.32 -4.55
CA ASP A 75 -13.26 -13.20 -4.72
C ASP A 75 -14.41 -12.73 -3.80
N SER A 76 -15.02 -13.63 -3.03
CA SER A 76 -15.83 -13.31 -1.85
C SER A 76 -15.04 -12.55 -0.76
N ARG A 77 -13.70 -12.63 -0.82
CA ARG A 77 -12.73 -11.97 0.05
C ARG A 77 -11.52 -11.51 -0.75
N ILE A 78 -11.00 -10.34 -0.42
CA ILE A 78 -9.79 -9.79 -1.02
C ILE A 78 -8.56 -10.51 -0.44
N ALA A 79 -7.58 -10.89 -1.28
CA ALA A 79 -6.34 -11.57 -0.84
C ALA A 79 -6.58 -12.79 0.09
N ALA A 80 -7.75 -13.44 -0.02
CA ALA A 80 -8.18 -14.53 0.85
C ALA A 80 -8.08 -14.21 2.37
N ILE A 81 -8.33 -12.96 2.79
CA ILE A 81 -8.36 -12.60 4.22
C ILE A 81 -9.47 -13.34 4.99
N HIS A 82 -9.18 -13.71 6.24
CA HIS A 82 -10.09 -14.42 7.13
C HIS A 82 -9.66 -14.22 8.60
N ASP A 83 -10.43 -14.78 9.53
CA ASP A 83 -10.33 -14.46 10.97
C ASP A 83 -9.72 -15.60 11.80
N HIS A 84 -8.69 -15.27 12.59
CA HIS A 84 -8.10 -16.14 13.61
C HIS A 84 -8.23 -15.53 15.00
N THR A 85 -9.44 -15.07 15.34
CA THR A 85 -9.68 -14.26 16.54
C THR A 85 -9.41 -14.96 17.86
N ASN A 86 -9.44 -16.30 17.89
CA ASN A 86 -9.06 -17.08 19.06
C ASN A 86 -7.55 -17.12 19.30
N ASN A 87 -6.74 -16.66 18.35
CA ASN A 87 -5.30 -16.54 18.54
C ASN A 87 -4.93 -15.10 18.93
N ILE A 88 -3.94 -14.95 19.80
CA ILE A 88 -3.59 -13.63 20.37
C ILE A 88 -3.15 -12.60 19.33
N ARG A 89 -2.38 -13.02 18.30
CA ARG A 89 -1.70 -12.12 17.35
C ARG A 89 -1.83 -12.52 15.88
N THR A 90 -2.53 -13.61 15.58
CA THR A 90 -2.63 -14.14 14.22
C THR A 90 -3.58 -13.28 13.39
N VAL A 91 -3.16 -12.97 12.18
CA VAL A 91 -3.93 -12.25 11.18
C VAL A 91 -4.09 -13.16 9.96
N GLY A 92 -5.32 -13.59 9.70
CA GLY A 92 -5.61 -14.53 8.63
C GLY A 92 -5.49 -13.91 7.25
N MET A 93 -4.68 -14.53 6.40
CA MET A 93 -4.47 -14.17 5.00
C MET A 93 -4.04 -15.41 4.22
N GLY A 94 -4.76 -15.75 3.16
CA GLY A 94 -4.50 -16.95 2.37
C GLY A 94 -3.33 -16.80 1.39
N GLU A 95 -3.22 -17.75 0.45
CA GLU A 95 -2.22 -17.72 -0.62
C GLU A 95 -2.59 -16.71 -1.72
N PHE A 96 -1.58 -15.98 -2.18
CA PHE A 96 -1.67 -15.10 -3.34
C PHE A 96 -0.36 -15.06 -4.13
N ILE A 97 -0.47 -14.73 -5.40
CA ILE A 97 0.62 -14.35 -6.29
C ILE A 97 0.83 -12.85 -6.16
N ALA A 98 2.08 -12.43 -5.97
CA ALA A 98 2.47 -11.03 -5.89
C ALA A 98 3.59 -10.73 -6.88
N VAL A 99 3.64 -9.47 -7.28
CA VAL A 99 4.74 -8.89 -8.05
C VAL A 99 5.41 -7.83 -7.18
N LEU A 100 6.73 -7.93 -7.01
CA LEU A 100 7.56 -6.92 -6.35
C LEU A 100 8.76 -6.57 -7.24
N ASN A 101 8.79 -5.35 -7.75
CA ASN A 101 9.82 -4.84 -8.66
C ASN A 101 10.13 -5.84 -9.80
N GLY A 102 9.11 -6.30 -10.53
CA GLY A 102 9.28 -7.26 -11.64
C GLY A 102 9.43 -8.73 -11.24
N VAL A 103 9.53 -9.04 -9.95
CA VAL A 103 9.63 -10.43 -9.47
C VAL A 103 8.24 -10.95 -9.14
N GLU A 104 7.75 -11.91 -9.93
CA GLU A 104 6.51 -12.64 -9.67
C GLU A 104 6.77 -13.88 -8.83
N PHE A 105 6.00 -14.06 -7.75
CA PHE A 105 6.14 -15.20 -6.85
C PHE A 105 4.79 -15.56 -6.21
N ARG A 106 4.64 -16.84 -5.83
CA ARG A 106 3.44 -17.33 -5.12
C ARG A 106 3.76 -17.50 -3.65
N THR A 107 2.98 -16.88 -2.79
CA THR A 107 3.10 -17.05 -1.35
C THR A 107 2.51 -18.38 -0.90
N ARG A 108 2.99 -18.92 0.23
CA ARG A 108 2.24 -19.90 1.01
C ARG A 108 1.05 -19.24 1.71
N HIS A 109 0.22 -20.01 2.40
CA HIS A 109 -0.83 -19.41 3.24
C HIS A 109 -0.16 -18.62 4.36
N ASN A 110 -0.55 -17.37 4.55
CA ASN A 110 0.33 -16.41 5.18
C ASN A 110 0.14 -16.25 6.68
N ASP A 111 -1.06 -16.51 7.24
CA ASP A 111 -1.42 -16.44 8.68
C ASP A 111 -0.34 -15.82 9.56
N TYR A 112 -0.14 -14.51 9.37
CA TYR A 112 1.01 -13.79 9.86
C TYR A 112 0.70 -13.23 11.24
N ARG A 113 1.73 -12.83 12.00
CA ARG A 113 1.55 -12.28 13.35
C ARG A 113 1.73 -10.76 13.35
N LEU A 114 1.02 -10.08 14.25
CA LEU A 114 1.23 -8.65 14.57
C LEU A 114 2.59 -8.43 15.25
N LEU A 115 3.63 -8.44 14.43
CA LEU A 115 5.05 -8.26 14.77
C LEU A 115 5.59 -7.07 13.97
N MET A 116 6.57 -6.37 14.55
CA MET A 116 7.29 -5.26 13.91
C MET A 116 8.78 -5.54 13.81
N PRO A 117 9.52 -4.90 12.89
CA PRO A 117 10.99 -4.95 12.88
C PRO A 117 11.52 -4.63 14.28
N SER A 118 12.59 -5.31 14.71
CA SER A 118 13.06 -5.15 16.09
C SER A 118 13.51 -3.72 16.38
N LYS A 119 13.14 -3.20 17.55
CA LYS A 119 13.58 -1.87 18.02
C LYS A 119 14.99 -1.88 18.60
N THR A 120 15.49 -3.06 18.96
CA THR A 120 16.73 -3.24 19.72
C THR A 120 17.76 -4.07 18.97
N LYS A 121 17.33 -5.04 18.16
CA LYS A 121 18.23 -5.96 17.46
C LYS A 121 18.41 -5.55 16.00
N LYS A 122 19.65 -5.56 15.52
CA LYS A 122 20.01 -5.33 14.10
C LYS A 122 20.11 -6.61 13.28
N THR A 123 19.88 -7.77 13.88
CA THR A 123 20.03 -9.07 13.25
C THR A 123 18.95 -9.31 12.19
N PHE A 124 19.33 -10.00 11.11
CA PHE A 124 18.43 -10.39 10.02
C PHE A 124 17.14 -11.03 10.55
N HIS A 125 15.99 -10.60 10.01
CA HIS A 125 14.65 -11.09 10.37
C HIS A 125 14.23 -10.90 11.83
N SER A 126 14.96 -10.16 12.64
CA SER A 126 14.56 -9.91 14.03
C SER A 126 13.32 -9.03 14.10
N VAL A 127 12.38 -9.47 14.92
CA VAL A 127 11.07 -8.84 15.07
C VAL A 127 10.68 -8.82 16.54
N ASP A 128 9.93 -7.80 16.93
CA ASP A 128 9.36 -7.63 18.25
C ASP A 128 7.82 -7.68 18.17
N PRO A 129 7.11 -8.18 19.19
CA PRO A 129 5.66 -8.07 19.25
C PRO A 129 5.20 -6.61 19.24
N ILE A 130 4.16 -6.31 18.45
CA ILE A 130 3.53 -4.99 18.52
C ILE A 130 2.81 -4.85 19.87
N PRO A 131 3.10 -3.81 20.67
CA PRO A 131 2.37 -3.59 21.92
C PRO A 131 0.88 -3.42 21.65
N PHE A 132 0.05 -4.14 22.41
CA PHE A 132 -1.39 -3.93 22.36
C PHE A 132 -1.75 -2.64 23.08
N PRO A 133 -2.77 -1.90 22.61
CA PRO A 133 -3.21 -0.69 23.28
C PRO A 133 -3.68 -0.98 24.71
N ASP A 134 -3.44 -0.02 25.60
CA ASP A 134 -3.97 -0.08 26.95
C ASP A 134 -5.50 0.03 26.96
N VAL A 135 -6.11 -0.40 28.06
CA VAL A 135 -7.53 -0.19 28.31
C VAL A 135 -7.72 1.24 28.82
N PRO A 136 -8.71 2.01 28.31
CA PRO A 136 -8.97 3.35 28.83
C PRO A 136 -9.18 3.33 30.36
N PRO A 137 -8.50 4.19 31.13
CA PRO A 137 -8.64 4.22 32.59
C PRO A 137 -10.08 4.41 33.07
N ALA A 138 -10.88 5.18 32.31
CA ALA A 138 -12.30 5.39 32.59
C ALA A 138 -13.13 4.10 32.56
N VAL A 139 -12.71 3.09 31.78
CA VAL A 139 -13.31 1.75 31.79
C VAL A 139 -12.89 1.02 33.06
N LEU A 140 -11.58 0.95 33.35
CA LEU A 140 -11.06 0.23 34.51
C LEU A 140 -11.54 0.79 35.85
N ALA A 141 -11.89 2.07 35.90
CA ALA A 141 -12.43 2.72 37.09
C ALA A 141 -13.88 2.29 37.45
N LYS A 142 -14.60 1.58 36.56
CA LYS A 142 -15.96 1.11 36.85
C LYS A 142 -15.94 -0.10 37.79
N LYS A 143 -16.90 -0.16 38.71
CA LYS A 143 -16.92 -1.15 39.79
C LYS A 143 -17.37 -2.53 39.33
N THR A 144 -18.28 -2.58 38.36
CA THR A 144 -18.81 -3.85 37.85
C THR A 144 -18.44 -4.07 36.38
N VAL A 145 -18.38 -5.34 35.95
CA VAL A 145 -18.12 -5.68 34.54
C VAL A 145 -19.19 -5.11 33.61
N ASN A 146 -20.45 -5.06 34.04
CA ASN A 146 -21.55 -4.46 33.27
C ASN A 146 -21.33 -2.96 33.03
N GLU A 147 -20.90 -2.22 34.05
CA GLU A 147 -20.54 -0.80 33.90
C GLU A 147 -19.30 -0.62 33.00
N GLN A 148 -18.30 -1.52 33.10
CA GLN A 148 -17.15 -1.52 32.19
C GLN A 148 -17.58 -1.74 30.74
N VAL A 149 -18.51 -2.68 30.50
CA VAL A 149 -19.08 -2.96 29.17
C VAL A 149 -19.75 -1.72 28.59
N ILE A 150 -20.60 -1.05 29.37
CA ILE A 150 -21.29 0.18 28.93
C ILE A 150 -20.27 1.27 28.59
N GLU A 151 -19.29 1.51 29.45
CA GLU A 151 -18.26 2.52 29.20
C GLU A 151 -17.40 2.16 27.97
N MET A 152 -16.98 0.90 27.83
CA MET A 152 -16.21 0.43 26.68
C MET A 152 -16.96 0.66 25.36
N ARG A 153 -18.28 0.42 25.35
CA ARG A 153 -19.12 0.71 24.16
C ARG A 153 -19.06 2.18 23.78
N GLU A 154 -19.10 3.10 24.74
CA GLU A 154 -19.00 4.52 24.44
C GLU A 154 -17.64 4.92 23.83
N TRP A 155 -16.55 4.23 24.16
CA TRP A 155 -15.26 4.40 23.47
C TRP A 155 -15.32 3.91 22.01
N PHE A 156 -15.98 2.78 21.75
CA PHE A 156 -16.22 2.31 20.38
C PHE A 156 -17.14 3.23 19.58
N LYS A 157 -18.14 3.82 20.23
CA LYS A 157 -19.04 4.83 19.63
C LYS A 157 -18.27 6.10 19.26
N ALA A 158 -17.39 6.57 20.14
CA ALA A 158 -16.49 7.69 19.88
C ALA A 158 -15.58 7.41 18.67
N TRP A 159 -14.98 6.21 18.59
CA TRP A 159 -14.19 5.79 17.44
C TRP A 159 -15.02 5.70 16.15
N LYS A 160 -16.19 5.04 16.18
CA LYS A 160 -17.08 4.92 15.02
C LYS A 160 -17.44 6.29 14.44
N ASN A 161 -17.80 7.22 15.32
CA ASN A 161 -18.23 8.57 14.97
C ASN A 161 -17.07 9.52 14.72
N GLN A 162 -15.82 9.06 14.89
CA GLN A 162 -14.60 9.87 14.80
C GLN A 162 -14.66 11.12 15.69
N ASN A 163 -15.32 11.00 16.86
CA ASN A 163 -15.52 12.08 17.82
C ASN A 163 -14.63 11.85 19.05
N PHE A 164 -13.54 12.60 19.12
CA PHE A 164 -12.55 12.53 20.21
C PHE A 164 -12.69 13.67 21.24
N LYS A 165 -13.79 14.44 21.22
CA LYS A 165 -13.98 15.58 22.15
C LYS A 165 -14.14 15.14 23.61
N VAL A 166 -14.91 14.08 23.84
CA VAL A 166 -15.20 13.56 25.19
C VAL A 166 -14.34 12.33 25.51
N ARG A 167 -14.21 11.42 24.54
CA ARG A 167 -13.41 10.20 24.65
C ARG A 167 -12.36 10.19 23.55
N ASP A 168 -11.15 10.64 23.86
CA ASP A 168 -10.07 10.68 22.89
C ASP A 168 -9.55 9.26 22.58
N TYR A 169 -10.25 8.58 21.68
CA TYR A 169 -9.99 7.21 21.29
C TYR A 169 -8.59 7.01 20.67
N ARG A 170 -7.95 8.06 20.15
CA ARG A 170 -6.67 7.96 19.39
C ARG A 170 -5.51 7.42 20.23
N LYS A 171 -5.64 7.46 21.56
CA LYS A 171 -4.67 6.86 22.50
C LYS A 171 -4.81 5.34 22.61
N PHE A 172 -6.00 4.80 22.37
CA PHE A 172 -6.33 3.39 22.65
C PHE A 172 -6.76 2.61 21.39
N PHE A 173 -7.03 3.31 20.29
CA PHE A 173 -7.31 2.73 18.98
C PHE A 173 -6.16 3.10 18.05
N LYS A 174 -5.23 2.16 17.84
CA LYS A 174 -3.95 2.42 17.18
C LYS A 174 -3.92 1.82 15.78
N PRO A 175 -3.70 2.62 14.72
CA PRO A 175 -3.48 2.08 13.39
C PRO A 175 -2.09 1.43 13.29
N VAL A 176 -2.06 0.26 12.66
CA VAL A 176 -0.86 -0.50 12.34
C VAL A 176 -0.85 -0.74 10.83
N MET A 177 0.27 -0.45 10.17
CA MET A 177 0.48 -0.69 8.75
C MET A 177 1.15 -2.05 8.57
N CYS A 178 0.47 -3.00 7.95
CA CYS A 178 1.05 -4.28 7.56
C CYS A 178 1.49 -4.22 6.09
N TYR A 179 2.63 -4.82 5.77
CA TYR A 179 3.26 -4.73 4.45
C TYR A 179 3.92 -6.06 4.06
N LEU A 180 3.98 -6.31 2.75
CA LEU A 180 4.72 -7.40 2.16
C LEU A 180 6.12 -6.91 1.84
N GLU A 181 7.14 -7.61 2.31
CA GLU A 181 8.54 -7.31 2.06
C GLU A 181 9.20 -8.48 1.32
N GLY A 182 9.91 -8.20 0.23
CA GLY A 182 10.67 -9.18 -0.55
C GLY A 182 12.13 -8.76 -0.73
N ALA A 183 13.02 -9.75 -0.86
CA ALA A 183 14.42 -9.53 -1.18
C ALA A 183 15.05 -10.76 -1.85
N TRP A 184 16.03 -10.52 -2.70
CA TRP A 184 16.96 -11.56 -3.13
C TRP A 184 17.90 -11.89 -1.99
N THR A 185 17.88 -13.12 -1.49
CA THR A 185 18.77 -13.59 -0.42
C THR A 185 19.76 -14.61 -0.97
N LYS A 186 20.99 -14.59 -0.46
CA LYS A 186 22.01 -15.58 -0.82
C LYS A 186 21.49 -17.00 -0.52
N SER A 187 21.64 -17.90 -1.48
CA SER A 187 21.18 -19.28 -1.34
C SER A 187 21.98 -20.02 -0.26
N SER A 188 21.30 -20.49 0.80
CA SER A 188 21.84 -21.46 1.77
C SER A 188 21.56 -22.89 1.31
N LYS A 189 22.30 -23.91 1.77
CA LYS A 189 21.98 -25.31 1.42
C LYS A 189 20.61 -25.79 1.96
N SER A 190 20.11 -25.16 3.03
CA SER A 190 18.81 -25.42 3.65
C SER A 190 17.81 -24.30 3.39
N ILE A 191 16.51 -24.61 3.42
CA ILE A 191 15.44 -23.60 3.43
C ILE A 191 15.34 -23.01 4.83
N ASN A 192 15.46 -21.68 4.92
CA ASN A 192 15.08 -20.95 6.12
C ASN A 192 13.70 -20.36 5.92
N GLU A 193 12.75 -20.70 6.79
CA GLU A 193 11.41 -20.10 6.81
C GLU A 193 11.56 -18.57 6.87
N PRO A 194 10.98 -17.81 5.92
CA PRO A 194 11.30 -16.39 5.82
C PRO A 194 10.60 -15.56 6.90
N PHE A 195 9.53 -16.09 7.51
CA PHE A 195 8.90 -15.57 8.73
C PHE A 195 8.00 -16.63 9.38
N PHE A 196 7.80 -16.52 10.69
CA PHE A 196 6.93 -17.42 11.42
C PHE A 196 5.44 -17.23 11.04
N SER A 197 4.76 -18.33 10.74
CA SER A 197 3.30 -18.39 10.60
C SER A 197 2.72 -19.48 11.49
N ASP A 198 1.59 -19.17 12.13
CA ASP A 198 1.10 -19.96 13.27
C ASP A 198 0.64 -21.38 12.92
N ARG A 199 0.36 -21.65 11.63
CA ARG A 199 -0.24 -22.91 11.17
C ARG A 199 0.39 -23.49 9.92
N HIS A 200 1.25 -22.75 9.23
CA HIS A 200 1.76 -23.12 7.92
C HIS A 200 3.25 -22.84 7.82
N PHE A 201 4.01 -23.87 7.44
CA PHE A 201 5.44 -23.79 7.19
C PHE A 201 5.72 -24.13 5.72
N ILE A 202 6.88 -23.71 5.22
CA ILE A 202 7.38 -24.20 3.93
C ILE A 202 7.82 -25.64 4.13
N ASP A 203 7.06 -26.57 3.54
CA ASP A 203 7.40 -27.98 3.58
C ASP A 203 8.34 -28.34 2.43
N ALA A 204 9.62 -28.04 2.64
CA ALA A 204 10.69 -28.53 1.80
C ALA A 204 12.02 -28.51 2.58
N SER A 205 12.81 -29.57 2.39
CA SER A 205 14.10 -29.77 3.05
C SER A 205 15.23 -28.94 2.43
N SER A 206 15.12 -28.66 1.13
CA SER A 206 16.09 -27.91 0.34
C SER A 206 15.40 -27.12 -0.78
N TRP A 207 16.12 -26.17 -1.38
CA TRP A 207 15.58 -25.40 -2.51
C TRP A 207 15.20 -26.26 -3.71
N PHE A 208 15.96 -27.33 -3.96
CA PHE A 208 15.68 -28.26 -5.03
C PHE A 208 14.39 -29.03 -4.77
N ASP A 209 14.22 -29.54 -3.54
CA ASP A 209 12.99 -30.20 -3.10
C ASP A 209 11.76 -29.28 -3.24
N LEU A 210 11.87 -28.01 -2.81
CA LEU A 210 10.81 -27.03 -3.03
C LEU A 210 10.48 -26.85 -4.52
N GLN A 211 11.50 -26.70 -5.37
CA GLN A 211 11.33 -26.57 -6.82
C GLN A 211 10.65 -27.80 -7.43
N GLU A 212 11.03 -29.01 -7.04
CA GLU A 212 10.42 -30.24 -7.54
C GLU A 212 8.96 -30.38 -7.10
N LYS A 213 8.65 -30.08 -5.83
CA LYS A 213 7.27 -30.07 -5.34
C LYS A 213 6.44 -29.01 -6.04
N ILE A 214 6.96 -27.80 -6.26
CA ILE A 214 6.26 -26.77 -7.04
C ILE A 214 6.05 -27.22 -8.49
N ARG A 215 7.09 -27.76 -9.13
CA ARG A 215 7.04 -28.26 -10.51
C ARG A 215 5.95 -29.31 -10.65
N PHE A 216 5.99 -30.34 -9.81
CA PHE A 216 5.01 -31.42 -9.78
C PHE A 216 3.59 -30.88 -9.56
N THR A 217 3.38 -30.05 -8.54
CA THR A 217 2.04 -29.53 -8.19
C THR A 217 1.49 -28.58 -9.25
N SER A 218 2.36 -27.83 -9.93
CA SER A 218 1.95 -26.90 -11.00
C SER A 218 1.59 -27.63 -12.29
N TYR A 219 2.28 -28.73 -12.63
CA TYR A 219 1.96 -29.55 -13.80
C TYR A 219 0.80 -30.51 -13.59
N THR A 220 0.59 -31.01 -12.36
CA THR A 220 -0.46 -32.00 -12.06
C THR A 220 -1.74 -31.38 -11.50
N GLY A 221 -1.68 -30.13 -11.01
CA GLY A 221 -2.76 -29.50 -10.27
C GLY A 221 -3.02 -30.10 -8.88
N ARG A 222 -2.23 -31.08 -8.44
CA ARG A 222 -2.36 -31.69 -7.11
C ARG A 222 -1.75 -30.78 -6.04
N LYS A 223 -2.28 -30.86 -4.81
CA LYS A 223 -1.73 -30.20 -3.61
C LYS A 223 -1.87 -31.15 -2.43
N SER A 224 -0.86 -31.18 -1.57
CA SER A 224 -0.97 -31.86 -0.27
C SER A 224 -1.84 -31.03 0.69
N ASN A 225 -2.80 -31.67 1.37
CA ASN A 225 -3.80 -30.99 2.20
C ASN A 225 -3.20 -30.30 3.44
N ALA A 226 -2.05 -30.78 3.92
CA ALA A 226 -1.34 -30.22 5.07
C ALA A 226 -0.31 -29.15 4.68
N GLU A 227 -0.08 -28.93 3.39
CA GLU A 227 1.17 -28.37 2.88
C GLU A 227 0.94 -27.13 2.02
N ASN A 228 1.68 -26.05 2.27
CA ASN A 228 1.57 -24.82 1.49
C ASN A 228 2.88 -24.51 0.76
N TYR A 229 2.93 -24.82 -0.54
CA TYR A 229 4.07 -24.51 -1.40
C TYR A 229 4.07 -23.06 -1.85
N ALA A 230 5.07 -22.30 -1.43
CA ALA A 230 5.41 -21.02 -2.04
C ALA A 230 6.20 -21.27 -3.34
N TYR A 231 5.89 -20.58 -4.44
CA TYR A 231 6.79 -20.51 -5.59
C TYR A 231 7.72 -19.33 -5.41
N LEU A 232 9.01 -19.63 -5.20
CA LEU A 232 10.06 -18.65 -4.92
C LEU A 232 11.13 -18.71 -6.02
N PRO A 233 11.19 -17.70 -6.90
CA PRO A 233 12.19 -17.66 -7.98
C PRO A 233 13.63 -17.70 -7.48
N VAL A 234 14.52 -18.33 -8.26
CA VAL A 234 15.96 -18.34 -8.06
C VAL A 234 16.62 -17.77 -9.31
N LYS A 235 17.68 -16.98 -9.15
CA LYS A 235 18.48 -16.48 -10.26
C LYS A 235 19.96 -16.45 -9.96
N ILE A 236 20.77 -16.42 -11.02
CA ILE A 236 22.18 -16.10 -10.93
C ILE A 236 22.27 -14.58 -10.74
N MET A 237 22.77 -14.14 -9.59
CA MET A 237 22.98 -12.72 -9.29
C MET A 237 24.31 -12.22 -9.86
N ASN A 238 25.32 -13.08 -9.84
CA ASN A 238 26.68 -12.72 -10.26
C ASN A 238 27.47 -13.97 -10.66
N MET A 239 28.61 -13.75 -11.33
CA MET A 239 29.60 -14.78 -11.65
C MET A 239 30.89 -14.47 -10.91
N MET A 240 31.20 -15.23 -9.84
CA MET A 240 32.48 -15.12 -9.14
C MET A 240 33.61 -15.55 -10.08
N ASN A 241 34.62 -14.69 -10.22
CA ASN A 241 35.75 -14.89 -11.12
C ASN A 241 35.34 -15.28 -12.56
N GLY A 242 34.14 -14.87 -12.99
CA GLY A 242 33.59 -15.18 -14.32
C GLY A 242 33.24 -16.65 -14.56
N THR A 243 33.29 -17.54 -13.56
CA THR A 243 33.11 -19.00 -13.78
C THR A 243 32.18 -19.67 -12.78
N ILE A 244 32.05 -19.15 -11.56
CA ILE A 244 31.20 -19.76 -10.53
C ILE A 244 29.93 -18.92 -10.33
N PRO A 245 28.73 -19.45 -10.62
CA PRO A 245 27.49 -18.70 -10.42
C PRO A 245 27.19 -18.50 -8.94
N GLU A 246 26.90 -17.25 -8.56
CA GLU A 246 26.34 -16.89 -7.26
C GLU A 246 24.82 -16.84 -7.40
N PHE A 247 24.14 -17.83 -6.83
CA PHE A 247 22.68 -17.89 -6.83
C PHE A 247 22.08 -17.07 -5.69
N ALA A 248 20.98 -16.38 -5.98
CA ALA A 248 20.10 -15.85 -4.96
C ALA A 248 18.67 -16.32 -5.20
N GLN A 249 17.95 -16.44 -4.10
CA GLN A 249 16.55 -16.78 -4.09
C GLN A 249 15.73 -15.62 -3.61
N TRP A 250 14.58 -15.45 -4.24
CA TRP A 250 13.58 -14.52 -3.76
C TRP A 250 12.93 -15.06 -2.49
N ASN A 251 13.03 -14.30 -1.41
CA ASN A 251 12.32 -14.60 -0.16
C ASN A 251 11.46 -13.41 0.24
N TYR A 252 10.37 -13.70 0.95
CA TYR A 252 9.39 -12.69 1.34
C TYR A 252 8.93 -12.86 2.79
N ARG A 253 8.54 -11.77 3.44
CA ARG A 253 7.84 -11.79 4.73
C ARG A 253 6.71 -10.79 4.79
N ILE A 254 5.72 -11.07 5.64
CA ILE A 254 4.69 -10.10 6.01
C ILE A 254 4.97 -9.66 7.45
N VAL A 255 5.13 -8.35 7.64
CA VAL A 255 5.42 -7.72 8.93
C VAL A 255 4.56 -6.46 9.01
N CYS A 256 4.37 -5.93 10.22
CA CYS A 256 3.63 -4.69 10.41
C CYS A 256 4.45 -3.66 11.19
N SER A 257 4.04 -2.40 11.14
CA SER A 257 4.64 -1.33 11.94
C SER A 257 3.54 -0.45 12.52
N PRO A 258 3.60 -0.10 13.82
CA PRO A 258 2.77 0.98 14.35
C PRO A 258 2.96 2.25 13.55
N VAL A 259 1.88 2.97 13.28
CA VAL A 259 1.92 4.27 12.62
C VAL A 259 1.96 5.35 13.70
N ASN A 260 2.86 6.33 13.57
CA ASN A 260 2.99 7.39 14.59
C ASN A 260 1.79 8.34 14.63
N LYS A 261 1.03 8.41 13.54
CA LYS A 261 -0.13 9.29 13.35
C LYS A 261 -1.43 8.50 13.36
N ASP A 262 -2.49 9.15 13.82
CA ASP A 262 -3.85 8.63 13.61
C ASP A 262 -4.18 8.60 12.11
N ILE A 263 -5.00 7.63 11.72
CA ILE A 263 -5.55 7.53 10.37
C ILE A 263 -7.06 7.68 10.52
N PRO A 264 -7.63 8.86 10.23
CA PRO A 264 -9.08 9.03 10.32
C PRO A 264 -9.80 8.12 9.32
N LEU A 265 -10.93 7.53 9.72
CA LEU A 265 -11.70 6.61 8.85
C LEU A 265 -12.17 7.27 7.55
N LYS A 266 -12.43 8.59 7.57
CA LYS A 266 -12.77 9.37 6.37
C LYS A 266 -11.66 9.49 5.33
N ARG A 267 -10.42 9.16 5.72
CA ARG A 267 -9.27 9.06 4.81
C ARG A 267 -9.36 7.82 3.94
N LEU A 268 -10.13 6.81 4.35
CA LEU A 268 -10.31 5.55 3.64
C LEU A 268 -11.52 5.66 2.69
N ARG A 269 -11.31 5.34 1.42
CA ARG A 269 -12.35 5.25 0.39
C ARG A 269 -12.35 3.84 -0.19
N VAL A 270 -13.51 3.20 -0.27
CA VAL A 270 -13.62 1.88 -0.91
C VAL A 270 -13.30 2.01 -2.40
N VAL A 271 -12.56 1.05 -2.95
CA VAL A 271 -12.29 0.97 -4.39
C VAL A 271 -13.47 0.32 -5.08
N ASP A 272 -13.90 0.86 -6.22
CA ASP A 272 -14.95 0.25 -7.03
C ASP A 272 -14.38 -0.89 -7.89
N ASP A 273 -14.05 -2.01 -7.23
CA ASP A 273 -13.65 -3.25 -7.88
C ASP A 273 -14.90 -3.90 -8.51
N LEU A 274 -15.34 -3.37 -9.65
CA LEU A 274 -16.62 -3.68 -10.29
C LEU A 274 -16.82 -5.18 -10.54
N ALA A 275 -15.78 -5.89 -10.98
CA ALA A 275 -15.83 -7.34 -11.17
C ALA A 275 -16.23 -8.08 -9.89
N ALA A 276 -15.71 -7.65 -8.73
CA ALA A 276 -16.06 -8.22 -7.43
C ALA A 276 -17.48 -7.88 -7.00
N ARG A 277 -17.97 -6.67 -7.34
CA ARG A 277 -19.34 -6.26 -7.03
C ARG A 277 -20.38 -7.02 -7.85
N VAL A 278 -20.14 -7.16 -9.15
CA VAL A 278 -21.04 -7.86 -10.06
C VAL A 278 -21.08 -9.35 -9.73
N SER A 279 -19.92 -9.98 -9.53
CA SER A 279 -19.82 -11.42 -9.25
C SER A 279 -20.33 -11.81 -7.86
N ASN A 280 -20.23 -10.93 -6.86
CA ASN A 280 -20.70 -11.20 -5.51
C ASN A 280 -22.09 -10.60 -5.26
N ASN A 281 -23.11 -11.11 -5.96
CA ASN A 281 -24.52 -10.74 -5.79
C ASN A 281 -24.86 -9.28 -6.16
N LYS A 282 -24.19 -8.71 -7.17
CA LYS A 282 -24.55 -7.38 -7.72
C LYS A 282 -24.61 -6.27 -6.66
N LYS A 283 -23.64 -6.26 -5.72
CA LYS A 283 -23.62 -5.35 -4.58
C LYS A 283 -23.59 -3.88 -4.99
N THR A 284 -24.32 -3.06 -4.26
CA THR A 284 -24.14 -1.60 -4.22
C THR A 284 -22.77 -1.24 -3.64
N MET A 285 -22.31 0.00 -3.84
CA MET A 285 -21.05 0.47 -3.24
C MET A 285 -21.05 0.38 -1.71
N LYS A 286 -22.20 0.64 -1.08
CA LYS A 286 -22.36 0.55 0.37
C LYS A 286 -22.17 -0.90 0.85
N GLU A 287 -22.92 -1.84 0.27
CA GLU A 287 -22.81 -3.26 0.61
C GLU A 287 -21.42 -3.83 0.30
N HIS A 288 -20.79 -3.36 -0.78
CA HIS A 288 -19.43 -3.76 -1.10
C HIS A 288 -18.45 -3.32 -0.02
N SER A 289 -18.53 -2.07 0.45
CA SER A 289 -17.68 -1.54 1.54
C SER A 289 -17.78 -2.33 2.85
N GLU A 290 -18.94 -2.94 3.09
CA GLU A 290 -19.26 -3.79 4.25
C GLU A 290 -18.97 -5.30 4.00
N SER A 291 -18.36 -5.64 2.87
CA SER A 291 -18.00 -7.03 2.53
C SER A 291 -16.51 -7.35 2.74
N ARG A 292 -16.15 -8.63 2.91
CA ARG A 292 -14.73 -9.05 2.97
C ARG A 292 -13.98 -8.85 1.65
N ALA A 293 -14.69 -8.64 0.54
CA ALA A 293 -14.12 -8.35 -0.77
C ALA A 293 -13.69 -6.89 -0.95
N ALA A 294 -14.12 -5.97 -0.08
CA ALA A 294 -13.78 -4.56 -0.22
C ALA A 294 -12.30 -4.28 0.07
N ARG A 295 -11.69 -3.57 -0.88
CA ARG A 295 -10.38 -2.93 -0.79
C ARG A 295 -10.55 -1.42 -0.65
N PHE A 296 -9.56 -0.75 -0.06
CA PHE A 296 -9.61 0.68 0.25
C PHE A 296 -8.39 1.40 -0.31
N GLN A 297 -8.60 2.64 -0.71
CA GLN A 297 -7.54 3.63 -0.91
C GLN A 297 -7.44 4.51 0.33
N ILE A 298 -6.21 4.93 0.64
CA ILE A 298 -5.96 6.00 1.59
C ILE A 298 -5.81 7.28 0.79
N ASN A 299 -6.58 8.31 1.15
CA ASN A 299 -6.45 9.65 0.59
C ASN A 299 -4.96 10.03 0.61
N PRO A 300 -4.35 10.49 -0.49
CA PRO A 300 -2.93 10.79 -0.49
C PRO A 300 -2.62 12.23 -0.05
N PHE A 301 -3.62 13.12 0.06
CA PHE A 301 -3.45 14.54 0.40
C PHE A 301 -3.16 14.78 1.90
N PRO A 302 -2.62 15.94 2.31
CA PRO A 302 -2.27 16.19 3.72
C PRO A 302 -3.50 16.29 4.63
N TYR A 303 -4.65 16.71 4.10
CA TYR A 303 -5.91 16.77 4.82
C TYR A 303 -6.68 15.43 4.73
N PRO A 304 -7.50 15.08 5.73
CA PRO A 304 -8.13 13.75 5.80
C PRO A 304 -9.33 13.58 4.85
N ASN A 305 -10.04 14.65 4.46
CA ASN A 305 -11.19 14.57 3.56
C ASN A 305 -10.73 14.41 2.11
N TRP A 306 -11.43 13.60 1.32
CA TRP A 306 -11.16 13.50 -0.12
C TRP A 306 -11.50 14.81 -0.83
N PRO A 307 -10.66 15.28 -1.78
CA PRO A 307 -10.98 16.46 -2.57
C PRO A 307 -12.21 16.21 -3.44
N LYS A 308 -12.91 17.27 -3.84
CA LYS A 308 -14.04 17.19 -4.78
C LYS A 308 -13.64 16.73 -6.19
N THR A 309 -12.34 16.83 -6.51
CA THR A 309 -11.78 16.44 -7.82
C THR A 309 -10.51 15.63 -7.56
N ASP A 310 -10.42 14.45 -8.16
CA ASP A 310 -9.19 13.66 -8.15
C ASP A 310 -8.10 14.39 -8.96
N ARG A 311 -6.86 14.31 -8.49
CA ARG A 311 -5.70 15.02 -9.08
C ARG A 311 -4.45 14.16 -8.96
N PRO A 312 -3.51 14.26 -9.91
CA PRO A 312 -2.25 13.54 -9.82
C PRO A 312 -1.45 14.02 -8.60
N ILE A 313 -0.77 13.09 -7.95
CA ILE A 313 0.13 13.36 -6.83
C ILE A 313 1.41 12.54 -6.99
N LYS A 314 2.54 13.10 -6.55
CA LYS A 314 3.82 12.39 -6.47
C LYS A 314 3.90 11.66 -5.12
N ARG A 315 4.44 12.34 -4.11
CA ARG A 315 4.49 11.86 -2.73
C ARG A 315 3.19 12.18 -2.00
N GLY A 316 2.54 11.16 -1.44
CA GLY A 316 1.31 11.26 -0.66
C GLY A 316 1.46 10.81 0.80
N PHE A 317 0.33 10.63 1.47
CA PHE A 317 0.28 10.24 2.89
C PHE A 317 0.80 8.83 3.15
N VAL A 318 0.52 7.86 2.27
CA VAL A 318 1.05 6.49 2.40
C VAL A 318 2.57 6.48 2.32
N ASP A 319 3.17 7.32 1.45
CA ASP A 319 4.63 7.49 1.42
C ASP A 319 5.17 7.93 2.77
N SER A 320 4.51 8.89 3.42
CA SER A 320 4.95 9.35 4.74
C SER A 320 4.87 8.26 5.82
N ILE A 321 3.99 7.28 5.69
CA ILE A 321 3.92 6.13 6.60
C ILE A 321 5.03 5.14 6.26
N MET A 322 5.21 4.80 4.98
CA MET A 322 6.24 3.83 4.56
C MET A 322 7.65 4.35 4.88
N GLU A 323 7.89 5.66 4.78
CA GLU A 323 9.16 6.29 5.16
C GLU A 323 9.47 6.19 6.66
N GLU A 324 8.48 5.85 7.51
CA GLU A 324 8.68 5.57 8.95
C GLU A 324 9.05 4.09 9.21
N ILE A 325 8.96 3.22 8.20
CA ILE A 325 9.18 1.77 8.32
C ILE A 325 10.59 1.40 7.87
N PRO A 326 11.41 0.77 8.72
CA PRO A 326 12.76 0.33 8.34
C PRO A 326 12.73 -0.93 7.47
N GLY A 327 13.77 -1.10 6.66
CA GLY A 327 14.07 -2.35 5.95
C GLY A 327 14.63 -3.44 6.85
N LYS A 328 15.50 -4.30 6.28
CA LYS A 328 16.07 -5.48 6.99
C LYS A 328 17.09 -5.14 8.10
N ASP A 329 17.56 -3.89 8.20
CA ASP A 329 18.45 -3.44 9.27
C ASP A 329 17.69 -3.03 10.55
N ASN A 330 16.36 -3.11 10.53
CA ASN A 330 15.44 -2.78 11.61
C ASN A 330 15.55 -1.31 12.08
N PHE A 331 14.89 -0.96 13.20
CA PHE A 331 14.83 0.43 13.66
C PHE A 331 16.21 0.95 14.10
N GLY A 332 16.48 2.23 13.85
CA GLY A 332 17.74 2.89 14.19
C GLY A 332 18.84 2.73 13.14
N ALA A 333 18.55 2.07 12.01
CA ALA A 333 19.44 2.04 10.87
C ALA A 333 19.56 3.41 10.20
N ASN A 334 20.75 3.77 9.73
CA ASN A 334 20.98 5.01 8.98
C ASN A 334 21.92 4.73 7.82
N LEU A 335 21.38 4.71 6.60
CA LEU A 335 22.13 4.43 5.37
C LEU A 335 21.89 5.55 4.37
N VAL A 336 22.91 5.88 3.58
CA VAL A 336 22.85 6.94 2.57
C VAL A 336 23.08 6.31 1.20
N ASP A 337 22.23 6.66 0.23
CA ASP A 337 22.43 6.30 -1.17
C ASP A 337 23.20 7.42 -1.89
N ASP A 338 24.49 7.21 -2.11
CA ASP A 338 25.42 8.12 -2.80
C ASP A 338 25.88 7.58 -4.18
N SER A 339 25.11 6.62 -4.73
CA SER A 339 25.46 5.95 -5.98
C SER A 339 25.70 6.92 -7.13
N PHE A 340 26.68 6.58 -7.97
CA PHE A 340 27.13 7.41 -9.10
C PHE A 340 27.63 8.82 -8.73
N GLY A 341 27.93 9.05 -7.44
CA GLY A 341 28.33 10.35 -6.90
C GLY A 341 27.17 11.33 -6.74
N LEU A 342 25.95 10.81 -6.63
CA LEU A 342 24.72 11.59 -6.44
C LEU A 342 24.05 11.17 -5.14
N THR A 343 24.24 11.97 -4.10
CA THR A 343 23.56 11.74 -2.82
C THR A 343 22.05 11.94 -2.96
N SER A 344 21.30 10.93 -2.55
CA SER A 344 19.85 10.98 -2.44
C SER A 344 19.45 11.85 -1.25
N ALA A 345 18.55 12.79 -1.50
CA ALA A 345 17.99 13.70 -0.54
C ALA A 345 16.48 13.46 -0.37
N THR A 346 15.94 13.95 0.74
CA THR A 346 14.51 13.83 1.04
C THR A 346 13.65 14.52 -0.03
N PHE A 347 12.43 14.03 -0.22
CA PHE A 347 11.51 14.62 -1.19
C PHE A 347 11.12 16.07 -0.85
N THR A 348 11.07 16.40 0.44
CA THR A 348 10.65 17.72 0.95
C THR A 348 11.80 18.71 0.99
N ASN A 349 13.04 18.26 1.24
CA ASN A 349 14.21 19.13 1.34
C ASN A 349 15.44 18.48 0.69
N VAL A 350 15.96 19.12 -0.36
CA VAL A 350 17.12 18.63 -1.13
C VAL A 350 18.44 18.73 -0.36
N SER A 351 18.50 19.58 0.67
CA SER A 351 19.68 19.73 1.53
C SER A 351 19.77 18.66 2.63
N VAL A 352 18.70 17.88 2.83
CA VAL A 352 18.64 16.84 3.85
C VAL A 352 18.87 15.49 3.19
N PRO A 353 19.94 14.75 3.53
CA PRO A 353 20.16 13.39 3.04
C PRO A 353 18.98 12.48 3.39
N LEU A 354 18.60 11.63 2.45
CA LEU A 354 17.57 10.62 2.69
C LEU A 354 18.17 9.44 3.43
N ASN A 355 17.55 9.02 4.54
CA ASN A 355 17.86 7.74 5.17
C ASN A 355 17.31 6.60 4.30
N ALA A 356 18.16 6.03 3.47
CA ALA A 356 17.80 4.97 2.55
C ALA A 356 17.54 3.63 3.25
N ALA A 357 17.83 3.48 4.56
CA ALA A 357 17.50 2.27 5.32
C ALA A 357 15.99 2.09 5.57
N TYR A 358 15.19 3.13 5.30
CA TYR A 358 13.74 3.15 5.45
C TYR A 358 13.05 3.11 4.08
N TYR A 359 11.83 2.55 4.05
CA TYR A 359 11.10 2.34 2.81
C TYR A 359 10.67 3.65 2.16
N HIS A 360 11.20 3.91 0.98
CA HIS A 360 10.86 5.10 0.20
C HIS A 360 10.76 4.74 -1.28
N ARG A 361 9.97 5.52 -2.02
CA ARG A 361 9.93 5.43 -3.48
C ARG A 361 10.30 6.73 -4.17
N TRP A 362 10.07 7.88 -3.53
CA TRP A 362 10.45 9.19 -4.06
C TRP A 362 11.69 9.74 -3.37
N PHE A 363 12.61 10.29 -4.15
CA PHE A 363 13.80 10.98 -3.63
C PHE A 363 14.22 12.12 -4.56
N ARG A 364 15.10 12.98 -4.07
CA ARG A 364 15.72 14.04 -4.88
C ARG A 364 17.21 13.82 -4.99
N VAL A 365 17.82 14.39 -6.03
CA VAL A 365 19.27 14.52 -6.15
C VAL A 365 19.63 15.97 -6.44
N MET A 366 20.80 16.44 -5.99
CA MET A 366 21.22 17.83 -6.20
C MET A 366 21.39 18.19 -7.68
N ARG A 367 21.96 17.26 -8.46
CA ARG A 367 22.22 17.47 -9.90
C ARG A 367 21.03 16.99 -10.73
N ARG A 368 20.51 17.87 -11.59
CA ARG A 368 19.50 17.52 -12.61
C ARG A 368 20.06 16.51 -13.60
N ASP A 369 19.20 15.60 -14.07
CA ASP A 369 19.53 14.68 -15.16
C ASP A 369 19.47 15.35 -16.54
N ALA A 370 19.68 14.57 -17.60
CA ALA A 370 19.65 15.04 -18.98
C ALA A 370 18.28 15.58 -19.42
N MET A 371 17.20 15.20 -18.74
CA MET A 371 15.84 15.69 -18.97
C MET A 371 15.50 16.89 -18.06
N GLY A 372 16.47 17.41 -17.30
CA GLY A 372 16.29 18.53 -16.39
C GLY A 372 15.59 18.19 -15.08
N VAL A 373 15.40 16.89 -14.78
CA VAL A 373 14.65 16.41 -13.61
C VAL A 373 15.59 16.11 -12.45
N ASN A 374 15.22 16.53 -11.25
CA ASN A 374 15.94 16.22 -10.00
C ASN A 374 15.12 15.38 -9.00
N VAL A 375 13.83 15.16 -9.28
CA VAL A 375 12.94 14.28 -8.52
C VAL A 375 12.92 12.92 -9.20
N ARG A 376 13.25 11.87 -8.47
CA ARG A 376 13.35 10.51 -9.00
C ARG A 376 12.43 9.55 -8.23
N ALA A 377 11.97 8.52 -8.93
CA ALA A 377 11.24 7.41 -8.37
C ALA A 377 12.11 6.13 -8.38
N ARG A 378 11.93 5.29 -7.38
CA ARG A 378 12.43 3.91 -7.35
C ARG A 378 11.53 3.02 -8.22
N GLY A 379 12.07 1.94 -8.80
CA GLY A 379 11.27 1.00 -9.60
C GLY A 379 10.95 1.44 -11.05
N TYR A 380 11.61 2.50 -11.55
CA TYR A 380 11.41 3.08 -12.88
C TYR A 380 9.97 3.57 -13.12
N ALA A 381 9.08 2.71 -13.62
CA ALA A 381 7.67 3.03 -13.90
C ALA A 381 6.72 2.54 -12.80
N ASP A 382 7.22 1.72 -11.86
CA ASP A 382 6.42 1.10 -10.82
C ASP A 382 5.93 2.13 -9.80
N ASN A 383 4.62 2.38 -9.79
CA ASN A 383 4.05 3.36 -8.87
C ASN A 383 4.00 2.85 -7.43
N ASN A 384 4.06 1.55 -7.19
CA ASN A 384 3.62 0.96 -5.92
C ASN A 384 4.77 0.43 -5.05
N VAL A 385 5.95 0.22 -5.63
CA VAL A 385 7.11 -0.33 -4.92
C VAL A 385 7.78 0.69 -4.01
N TYR A 386 8.07 0.29 -2.78
CA TYR A 386 8.95 0.98 -1.85
C TYR A 386 10.25 0.21 -1.70
N MET A 387 11.37 0.91 -1.61
CA MET A 387 12.69 0.30 -1.51
C MET A 387 13.42 0.78 -0.26
N ALA A 388 14.18 -0.13 0.37
CA ALA A 388 15.07 0.18 1.49
C ALA A 388 16.43 -0.49 1.28
N MET A 389 17.51 0.25 1.52
CA MET A 389 18.87 -0.27 1.58
C MET A 389 19.07 -1.09 2.85
N THR A 390 20.02 -2.01 2.80
CA THR A 390 20.37 -2.84 3.96
C THR A 390 21.85 -3.22 3.94
N THR A 391 22.40 -3.45 5.12
CA THR A 391 23.76 -3.99 5.31
C THR A 391 23.75 -5.49 5.58
N GLN A 392 22.57 -6.13 5.68
CA GLN A 392 22.47 -7.55 5.99
C GLN A 392 23.18 -8.41 4.93
N PRO A 393 24.19 -9.23 5.32
CA PRO A 393 24.96 -10.04 4.39
C PRO A 393 24.14 -11.14 3.70
N ASN A 394 23.00 -11.51 4.30
CA ASN A 394 22.04 -12.46 3.77
C ASN A 394 21.30 -11.96 2.52
N VAL A 395 21.14 -10.64 2.34
CA VAL A 395 20.53 -10.06 1.12
C VAL A 395 21.60 -10.01 0.04
N ALA A 396 21.32 -10.49 -1.18
CA ALA A 396 22.31 -10.53 -2.26
C ALA A 396 22.73 -9.12 -2.71
N PRO A 397 24.03 -8.90 -3.00
CA PRO A 397 24.51 -7.61 -3.45
C PRO A 397 24.26 -7.41 -4.94
N MET A 398 24.09 -6.15 -5.33
CA MET A 398 24.22 -5.71 -6.72
C MET A 398 25.47 -4.84 -6.82
N ARG A 399 26.31 -5.11 -7.82
CA ARG A 399 27.56 -4.40 -8.05
C ARG A 399 27.55 -3.74 -9.41
N VAL A 400 28.00 -2.49 -9.47
CA VAL A 400 28.22 -1.78 -10.74
C VAL A 400 29.52 -0.99 -10.65
N THR A 401 30.35 -1.10 -11.68
CA THR A 401 31.58 -0.31 -11.80
C THR A 401 31.35 0.83 -12.78
N ASP A 402 31.38 2.06 -12.28
CA ASP A 402 31.25 3.27 -13.07
C ASP A 402 32.64 3.86 -13.32
N CYS A 403 32.99 4.09 -14.58
CA CYS A 403 34.28 4.63 -14.97
C CYS A 403 34.09 6.00 -15.63
N LYS A 404 34.56 7.05 -14.97
CA LYS A 404 34.52 8.42 -15.48
C LYS A 404 35.88 8.82 -16.03
N MET A 405 35.86 9.48 -17.18
CA MET A 405 37.04 10.13 -17.76
C MET A 405 37.15 11.53 -17.17
N SER A 406 38.28 11.85 -16.54
CA SER A 406 38.59 13.17 -15.98
C SER A 406 39.86 13.73 -16.63
N GLY A 407 39.86 15.03 -16.97
CA GLY A 407 40.98 15.70 -17.65
C GLY A 407 40.64 16.17 -19.08
N LYS A 408 41.48 17.05 -19.65
CA LYS A 408 41.36 17.57 -21.02
C LYS A 408 42.47 17.02 -21.91
N GLY A 409 42.18 16.81 -23.20
CA GLY A 409 43.17 16.37 -24.20
C GLY A 409 43.78 14.98 -23.91
N LYS A 410 45.09 14.85 -24.14
CA LYS A 410 45.86 13.59 -23.96
C LYS A 410 46.06 13.19 -22.48
N ALA A 411 45.71 14.05 -21.52
CA ALA A 411 45.82 13.79 -20.07
C ALA A 411 44.54 13.20 -19.44
N ARG A 412 43.67 12.56 -20.24
CA ARG A 412 42.44 11.94 -19.74
C ARG A 412 42.76 10.73 -18.87
N LYS A 413 42.52 10.84 -17.56
CA LYS A 413 42.62 9.73 -16.61
C LYS A 413 41.26 9.05 -16.46
N ARG A 414 41.24 7.72 -16.60
CA ARG A 414 40.05 6.90 -16.31
C ARG A 414 40.03 6.59 -14.81
N THR A 415 39.02 7.08 -14.12
CA THR A 415 38.80 6.77 -12.70
C THR A 415 37.56 5.90 -12.58
N CYS A 416 37.72 4.68 -12.08
CA CYS A 416 36.63 3.74 -11.87
C CYS A 416 36.27 3.62 -10.40
N LYS A 417 34.98 3.73 -10.07
CA LYS A 417 34.43 3.49 -8.73
C LYS A 417 33.42 2.34 -8.81
N THR A 418 33.56 1.35 -7.93
CA THR A 418 32.60 0.26 -7.78
C THR A 418 31.61 0.62 -6.69
N TYR A 419 30.32 0.50 -7.00
CA TYR A 419 29.23 0.62 -6.04
C TYR A 419 28.70 -0.78 -5.73
N GLU A 420 28.55 -1.09 -4.45
CA GLU A 420 27.87 -2.30 -3.98
C GLU A 420 26.67 -1.87 -3.14
N GLN A 421 25.48 -2.34 -3.49
CA GLN A 421 24.26 -2.06 -2.74
C GLN A 421 23.42 -3.31 -2.54
N ARG A 422 22.67 -3.36 -1.44
CA ARG A 422 21.69 -4.41 -1.14
C ARG A 422 20.35 -3.73 -0.87
N TRP A 423 19.30 -4.26 -1.45
CA TRP A 423 17.97 -3.64 -1.45
C TRP A 423 16.88 -4.65 -1.09
N THR A 424 15.91 -4.18 -0.32
CA THR A 424 14.64 -4.85 -0.07
C THR A 424 13.49 -4.04 -0.65
N TYR A 425 12.41 -4.73 -0.98
CA TYR A 425 11.27 -4.19 -1.72
C TYR A 425 10.01 -4.41 -0.92
N ALA A 426 9.10 -3.45 -0.89
CA ALA A 426 7.85 -3.58 -0.15
C ALA A 426 6.64 -2.95 -0.85
N ILE A 427 5.47 -3.48 -0.54
CA ILE A 427 4.16 -2.87 -0.81
C ILE A 427 3.31 -2.89 0.47
N PRO A 428 2.49 -1.87 0.73
CA PRO A 428 1.51 -1.93 1.82
C PRO A 428 0.47 -3.02 1.55
N LEU A 429 -0.04 -3.66 2.60
CA LEU A 429 -1.09 -4.67 2.50
C LEU A 429 -2.40 -4.20 3.13
N GLU A 430 -2.38 -3.85 4.41
CA GLU A 430 -3.57 -3.46 5.13
C GLU A 430 -3.26 -2.55 6.32
N VAL A 431 -4.23 -1.69 6.66
CA VAL A 431 -4.26 -0.97 7.93
C VAL A 431 -5.14 -1.74 8.90
N ILE A 432 -4.58 -2.08 10.06
CA ILE A 432 -5.29 -2.76 11.14
C ILE A 432 -5.41 -1.80 12.31
N TYR A 433 -6.62 -1.54 12.79
CA TYR A 433 -6.84 -0.80 14.03
C TYR A 433 -6.81 -1.78 15.20
N LEU A 434 -5.77 -1.68 16.02
CA LEU A 434 -5.75 -2.30 17.33
C LEU A 434 -6.72 -1.58 18.25
N THR A 435 -7.38 -2.31 19.14
CA THR A 435 -8.42 -1.76 20.03
C THR A 435 -8.12 -2.14 21.49
N PRO A 436 -8.80 -1.53 22.47
CA PRO A 436 -8.66 -1.93 23.87
C PRO A 436 -9.02 -3.40 24.15
N LEU A 437 -9.82 -4.04 23.28
CA LEU A 437 -10.29 -5.42 23.49
C LEU A 437 -9.16 -6.45 23.53
N TYR A 438 -8.01 -6.15 22.92
CA TYR A 438 -6.86 -7.06 22.96
C TYR A 438 -6.35 -7.26 24.39
N ASN A 439 -6.36 -6.19 25.20
CA ASN A 439 -5.85 -6.22 26.58
C ASN A 439 -6.94 -6.30 27.64
N TRP A 440 -8.17 -5.86 27.36
CA TRP A 440 -9.27 -5.86 28.33
C TRP A 440 -9.59 -7.27 28.87
N ASN A 441 -9.41 -7.44 30.18
CA ASN A 441 -9.60 -8.69 30.92
C ASN A 441 -10.42 -8.46 32.20
N PRO A 442 -11.71 -8.13 32.08
CA PRO A 442 -12.52 -7.70 33.23
C PRO A 442 -12.79 -8.81 34.25
N TYR A 443 -12.62 -10.08 33.87
CA TYR A 443 -12.80 -11.23 34.77
C TYR A 443 -11.46 -11.80 35.31
N ASP A 444 -10.34 -11.09 35.13
CA ASP A 444 -9.00 -11.53 35.54
C ASP A 444 -8.66 -12.99 35.12
N LEU A 445 -8.96 -13.34 33.87
CA LEU A 445 -8.64 -14.66 33.33
C LEU A 445 -7.12 -14.86 33.27
N GLU A 446 -6.65 -16.00 33.78
CA GLU A 446 -5.22 -16.32 33.84
C GLU A 446 -4.65 -16.58 32.43
N TYR A 447 -3.61 -15.83 32.04
CA TYR A 447 -2.87 -16.08 30.80
C TYR A 447 -1.70 -17.04 31.03
N LYS A 448 -1.85 -18.25 30.50
CA LYS A 448 -0.92 -19.38 30.65
C LYS A 448 0.18 -19.43 29.60
N GLY A 449 0.39 -18.34 28.87
CA GLY A 449 1.46 -18.20 27.88
C GLY A 449 1.16 -18.85 26.53
N GLU A 450 2.21 -19.29 25.84
CA GLU A 450 2.12 -19.92 24.54
C GLU A 450 1.51 -21.33 24.63
N ALA A 451 0.55 -21.66 23.75
CA ALA A 451 -0.24 -22.89 23.81
C ALA A 451 0.59 -24.19 23.76
N ASN A 452 1.81 -24.14 23.21
CA ASN A 452 2.71 -25.28 23.13
C ASN A 452 3.62 -25.46 24.36
N ARG A 453 3.64 -24.50 25.29
CA ARG A 453 4.40 -24.56 26.55
C ARG A 453 3.65 -25.35 27.63
N PRO A 454 4.35 -25.90 28.65
CA PRO A 454 3.73 -26.75 29.67
C PRO A 454 2.46 -26.16 30.29
N LEU A 455 2.53 -24.91 30.76
CA LEU A 455 1.37 -24.22 31.36
C LEU A 455 0.26 -23.96 30.33
N GLY A 456 0.61 -23.52 29.13
CA GLY A 456 -0.35 -23.26 28.05
C GLY A 456 -1.15 -24.49 27.63
N ARG A 457 -0.55 -25.68 27.65
CA ARG A 457 -1.24 -26.95 27.34
C ARG A 457 -2.35 -27.29 28.35
N THR A 458 -2.25 -26.81 29.59
CA THR A 458 -3.24 -27.10 30.65
C THR A 458 -4.61 -26.47 30.40
N VAL A 459 -4.70 -25.44 29.55
CA VAL A 459 -5.96 -24.74 29.22
C VAL A 459 -7.02 -25.69 28.66
N ASN A 460 -6.58 -26.67 27.86
CA ASN A 460 -7.46 -27.65 27.20
C ASN A 460 -7.52 -29.00 27.93
N MET A 461 -6.72 -29.20 28.99
CA MET A 461 -6.69 -30.47 29.72
C MET A 461 -7.99 -30.73 30.47
N PRO A 462 -8.40 -32.00 30.64
CA PRO A 462 -9.61 -32.34 31.34
C PRO A 462 -9.58 -31.89 32.81
N ALA A 463 -10.76 -31.66 33.38
CA ALA A 463 -10.91 -31.30 34.80
C ALA A 463 -10.46 -32.43 35.75
N VAL A 464 -10.57 -33.68 35.29
CA VAL A 464 -10.22 -34.90 36.02
C VAL A 464 -9.36 -35.77 35.12
N LYS A 465 -8.37 -36.47 35.69
CA LYS A 465 -7.49 -37.38 34.96
C LYS A 465 -8.34 -38.45 34.24
N GLY A 466 -8.13 -38.62 32.93
CA GLY A 466 -8.91 -39.54 32.08
C GLY A 466 -10.24 -38.97 31.54
N GLY A 467 -10.61 -37.74 31.88
CA GLY A 467 -11.82 -37.08 31.36
C GLY A 467 -11.66 -36.51 29.93
N GLN A 468 -12.76 -35.97 29.39
CA GLN A 468 -12.77 -35.31 28.08
C GLN A 468 -12.01 -33.97 28.10
N MET A 469 -11.29 -33.68 27.02
CA MET A 469 -10.58 -32.41 26.83
C MET A 469 -11.55 -31.23 26.86
N ARG A 470 -11.15 -30.14 27.52
CA ARG A 470 -11.92 -28.89 27.57
C ARG A 470 -12.03 -28.31 26.17
N ASN A 471 -13.26 -27.97 25.79
CA ASN A 471 -13.59 -27.47 24.46
C ASN A 471 -14.24 -26.06 24.52
N GLY A 472 -14.27 -25.43 25.69
CA GLY A 472 -14.88 -24.11 25.89
C GLY A 472 -16.40 -24.16 26.03
N GLY A 473 -16.98 -25.27 26.48
CA GLY A 473 -18.39 -25.32 26.86
C GLY A 473 -18.70 -24.48 28.10
N LEU A 474 -19.98 -24.28 28.41
CA LEU A 474 -20.43 -23.38 29.49
C LEU A 474 -20.56 -24.06 30.86
N THR A 475 -19.98 -25.25 31.04
CA THR A 475 -19.93 -25.96 32.33
C THR A 475 -18.51 -25.96 32.89
N LYS A 476 -18.37 -26.09 34.21
CA LYS A 476 -17.03 -26.12 34.86
C LYS A 476 -16.11 -27.21 34.31
N GLN A 477 -16.67 -28.31 33.80
CA GLN A 477 -15.93 -29.46 33.24
C GLN A 477 -15.47 -29.20 31.80
N THR A 478 -16.24 -28.43 31.02
CA THR A 478 -16.01 -28.24 29.58
C THR A 478 -15.40 -26.88 29.22
N ALA A 479 -15.56 -25.87 30.08
CA ALA A 479 -14.95 -24.55 29.97
C ALA A 479 -13.42 -24.64 29.90
N TYR A 480 -12.73 -23.71 29.25
CA TYR A 480 -11.27 -23.69 29.26
C TYR A 480 -10.71 -23.29 30.62
N ASN A 481 -9.54 -23.82 31.00
CA ASN A 481 -8.89 -23.49 32.28
C ASN A 481 -7.92 -22.31 32.12
N GLY A 482 -8.47 -21.08 32.11
CA GLY A 482 -7.74 -19.86 31.73
C GLY A 482 -7.61 -19.72 30.21
N ILE A 483 -6.65 -18.90 29.77
CA ILE A 483 -6.41 -18.57 28.36
C ILE A 483 -4.95 -18.81 27.95
N ASN A 484 -4.69 -19.01 26.66
CA ASN A 484 -3.34 -19.12 26.10
C ASN A 484 -3.27 -18.45 24.71
N SER A 485 -2.13 -18.56 24.02
CA SER A 485 -1.94 -17.93 22.71
C SER A 485 -2.86 -18.41 21.57
N ARG A 486 -3.52 -19.57 21.69
CA ARG A 486 -4.48 -20.14 20.71
C ARG A 486 -5.93 -20.24 21.23
N VAL A 487 -6.13 -19.97 22.52
CA VAL A 487 -7.41 -19.89 23.23
C VAL A 487 -7.46 -18.53 23.90
N TYR A 488 -7.57 -17.49 23.08
CA TYR A 488 -7.51 -16.09 23.48
C TYR A 488 -8.92 -15.47 23.53
N TYR A 489 -9.70 -15.92 24.51
CA TYR A 489 -11.08 -15.48 24.77
C TYR A 489 -11.11 -14.64 26.04
N LYS A 490 -11.29 -13.31 25.92
CA LYS A 490 -11.25 -12.39 27.07
C LYS A 490 -12.43 -11.43 27.12
N THR A 491 -12.97 -11.07 25.97
CA THR A 491 -14.00 -10.05 25.86
C THR A 491 -15.32 -10.61 26.38
N PRO A 492 -15.99 -9.95 27.34
CA PRO A 492 -17.29 -10.39 27.83
C PRO A 492 -18.29 -10.62 26.69
N ALA A 493 -19.03 -11.72 26.73
CA ALA A 493 -19.99 -12.06 25.68
C ALA A 493 -21.08 -10.99 25.55
N GLU A 494 -21.50 -10.43 26.67
CA GLU A 494 -22.48 -9.35 26.75
C GLU A 494 -22.02 -8.04 26.13
N PHE A 495 -20.74 -7.87 25.79
CA PHE A 495 -20.28 -6.69 25.04
C PHE A 495 -20.88 -6.63 23.64
N PHE A 496 -21.12 -7.79 23.03
CA PHE A 496 -21.70 -7.93 21.69
C PHE A 496 -23.14 -8.43 21.73
N ASN A 497 -23.84 -8.34 20.60
CA ASN A 497 -25.09 -9.04 20.33
C ASN A 497 -24.94 -9.86 19.03
N GLY A 498 -25.57 -11.02 18.96
CA GLY A 498 -25.58 -11.90 17.79
C GLY A 498 -24.29 -12.71 17.55
N ASN A 499 -24.29 -13.42 16.43
CA ASN A 499 -23.22 -14.34 16.02
C ASN A 499 -22.07 -13.63 15.28
N GLU A 500 -21.04 -14.39 14.90
CA GLU A 500 -19.97 -13.89 14.04
C GLU A 500 -20.50 -13.35 12.71
N VAL A 501 -19.92 -12.24 12.26
CA VAL A 501 -20.30 -11.57 11.00
C VAL A 501 -19.53 -12.19 9.84
N ASN A 502 -20.26 -12.69 8.83
CA ASN A 502 -19.69 -13.26 7.60
C ASN A 502 -18.73 -14.45 7.84
N LYS A 503 -19.11 -15.40 8.71
CA LYS A 503 -18.30 -16.58 9.06
C LYS A 503 -17.85 -17.38 7.82
N ASP A 504 -16.56 -17.67 7.75
CA ASP A 504 -15.92 -18.49 6.71
C ASP A 504 -15.40 -19.83 7.27
N ARG A 505 -15.19 -20.82 6.40
CA ARG A 505 -14.64 -22.14 6.76
C ARG A 505 -13.22 -22.06 7.34
N ALA A 506 -12.45 -21.04 6.96
CA ALA A 506 -11.11 -20.80 7.49
C ALA A 506 -11.12 -20.07 8.84
N ASP A 507 -12.26 -19.54 9.28
CA ASP A 507 -12.36 -18.84 10.56
C ASP A 507 -12.34 -19.83 11.73
N THR A 508 -11.45 -19.61 12.69
CA THR A 508 -11.16 -20.60 13.76
C THR A 508 -11.91 -20.38 15.07
N ALA A 509 -12.58 -19.25 15.24
CA ALA A 509 -13.23 -18.92 16.51
C ALA A 509 -14.65 -19.47 16.64
N LYS A 510 -14.94 -19.95 17.86
CA LYS A 510 -16.30 -20.24 18.34
C LYS A 510 -17.07 -18.95 18.64
N GLY A 511 -18.41 -19.04 18.53
CA GLY A 511 -19.33 -17.95 18.85
C GLY A 511 -19.19 -17.48 20.30
N VAL A 512 -19.46 -18.33 21.28
CA VAL A 512 -19.21 -18.02 22.70
C VAL A 512 -18.42 -19.18 23.29
N ALA A 513 -17.51 -18.90 24.21
CA ALA A 513 -16.77 -19.92 24.94
C ALA A 513 -16.84 -19.66 26.45
N GLY A 514 -16.97 -20.73 27.23
CA GLY A 514 -16.77 -20.70 28.67
C GLY A 514 -15.29 -20.76 29.01
N VAL A 515 -14.84 -19.87 29.89
CA VAL A 515 -13.47 -19.85 30.44
C VAL A 515 -13.55 -19.74 31.95
N LEU A 516 -12.77 -20.55 32.66
CA LEU A 516 -12.61 -20.47 34.11
C LEU A 516 -11.74 -19.26 34.46
N ASP A 517 -12.24 -18.40 35.35
CA ASP A 517 -11.41 -17.40 36.02
C ASP A 517 -10.54 -18.04 37.11
N ARG A 518 -9.75 -17.22 37.82
CA ARG A 518 -8.86 -17.70 38.89
C ARG A 518 -9.61 -18.32 40.06
N ASN A 519 -10.89 -18.00 40.24
CA ASN A 519 -11.74 -18.57 41.29
C ASN A 519 -12.44 -19.86 40.83
N GLY A 520 -12.22 -20.29 39.58
CA GLY A 520 -12.87 -21.46 39.00
C GLY A 520 -14.34 -21.21 38.62
N GLU A 521 -14.76 -19.95 38.50
CA GLU A 521 -16.09 -19.61 37.98
C GLU A 521 -16.08 -19.56 36.46
N VAL A 522 -17.15 -20.06 35.84
CA VAL A 522 -17.29 -20.04 34.38
C VAL A 522 -17.71 -18.65 33.93
N ARG A 523 -16.89 -18.03 33.08
CA ARG A 523 -17.16 -16.75 32.43
C ARG A 523 -17.49 -16.97 30.96
N SER A 524 -18.56 -16.30 30.51
CA SER A 524 -18.99 -16.32 29.12
C SER A 524 -18.25 -15.23 28.34
N VAL A 525 -17.36 -15.65 27.44
CA VAL A 525 -16.47 -14.73 26.72
C VAL A 525 -16.42 -15.05 25.24
N VAL A 526 -16.01 -14.06 24.46
CA VAL A 526 -15.72 -14.18 23.04
C VAL A 526 -14.25 -13.95 22.78
N ALA A 527 -13.80 -14.44 21.63
CA ALA A 527 -12.42 -14.31 21.19
C ALA A 527 -12.01 -12.82 21.14
N SER A 528 -10.76 -12.48 21.45
CA SER A 528 -10.30 -11.08 21.57
C SER A 528 -9.21 -10.70 20.56
N GLY A 529 -8.76 -11.65 19.75
CA GLY A 529 -7.77 -11.42 18.70
C GLY A 529 -8.29 -10.63 17.50
N THR A 530 -7.40 -10.44 16.54
CA THR A 530 -7.62 -9.64 15.34
C THR A 530 -8.76 -10.17 14.48
N ARG A 531 -9.64 -9.29 14.01
CA ARG A 531 -10.77 -9.62 13.13
C ARG A 531 -11.00 -8.61 12.03
N ILE A 532 -11.61 -9.03 10.92
CA ILE A 532 -12.04 -8.10 9.87
C ILE A 532 -13.18 -7.22 10.40
N TYR A 533 -14.22 -7.83 10.97
CA TYR A 533 -15.39 -7.16 11.52
C TYR A 533 -15.62 -7.54 12.98
N LEU A 534 -15.83 -6.54 13.82
CA LEU A 534 -16.45 -6.72 15.13
C LEU A 534 -17.89 -7.17 14.97
N ARG A 535 -18.34 -8.03 15.89
CA ARG A 535 -19.76 -8.39 15.97
C ARG A 535 -20.59 -7.16 16.27
N ASN A 536 -21.89 -7.27 16.07
CA ASN A 536 -22.80 -6.18 16.36
C ASN A 536 -22.63 -5.71 17.81
N ILE A 537 -22.27 -4.44 18.00
CA ILE A 537 -22.20 -3.82 19.32
C ILE A 537 -23.52 -3.08 19.55
N PRO A 538 -24.30 -3.38 20.61
CA PRO A 538 -25.57 -2.71 20.88
C PRO A 538 -25.49 -1.18 20.85
N GLY A 539 -26.42 -0.55 20.14
CA GLY A 539 -26.49 0.89 19.93
C GLY A 539 -25.44 1.47 18.96
N ILE A 540 -24.53 0.64 18.43
CA ILE A 540 -23.43 1.07 17.57
C ILE A 540 -23.49 0.36 16.22
N GLY A 541 -23.71 -0.96 16.18
CA GLY A 541 -23.65 -1.75 14.96
C GLY A 541 -22.35 -2.53 14.78
N THR A 542 -22.19 -3.13 13.60
CA THR A 542 -20.94 -3.76 13.14
C THR A 542 -19.87 -2.71 12.83
N MET A 543 -18.61 -3.04 13.11
CA MET A 543 -17.45 -2.16 12.83
C MET A 543 -16.32 -2.94 12.18
N ARG A 544 -15.70 -2.37 11.15
CA ARG A 544 -14.51 -2.94 10.50
C ARG A 544 -13.25 -2.52 11.24
N THR A 545 -12.31 -3.44 11.44
CA THR A 545 -10.99 -3.12 12.03
C THR A 545 -9.81 -3.36 11.09
N ARG A 546 -10.00 -4.19 10.05
CA ARG A 546 -9.01 -4.42 8.98
C ARG A 546 -9.44 -3.76 7.68
N TYR A 547 -8.57 -2.90 7.15
CA TYR A 547 -8.76 -2.17 5.91
C TYR A 547 -7.66 -2.56 4.93
N PRO A 548 -7.95 -3.50 4.02
CA PRO A 548 -7.00 -3.91 3.00
C PRO A 548 -6.78 -2.75 2.01
N ILE A 549 -5.52 -2.37 1.82
CA ILE A 549 -5.10 -1.24 0.98
C ILE A 549 -4.06 -1.63 -0.08
N MET A 550 -3.78 -2.93 -0.23
CA MET A 550 -2.75 -3.37 -1.16
C MET A 550 -3.02 -2.86 -2.58
N PRO A 551 -1.96 -2.48 -3.30
CA PRO A 551 -2.06 -2.28 -4.74
C PRO A 551 -2.29 -3.62 -5.45
N VAL A 552 -2.90 -3.55 -6.63
CA VAL A 552 -3.10 -4.70 -7.51
C VAL A 552 -2.21 -4.53 -8.73
N HIS A 553 -1.49 -5.59 -9.11
CA HIS A 553 -0.48 -5.54 -10.18
C HIS A 553 -1.03 -4.96 -11.50
N VAL A 554 -2.23 -5.40 -11.89
CA VAL A 554 -2.85 -4.97 -13.15
C VAL A 554 -3.18 -3.48 -13.20
N GLU A 555 -3.28 -2.77 -12.07
CA GLU A 555 -3.56 -1.33 -12.03
C GLU A 555 -2.46 -0.49 -12.70
N GLY A 556 -1.24 -1.01 -12.78
CA GLY A 556 -0.15 -0.37 -13.51
C GLY A 556 -0.26 -0.50 -15.03
N SER A 557 -1.06 -1.45 -15.52
CA SER A 557 -1.21 -1.72 -16.95
C SER A 557 -1.90 -0.57 -17.68
N PRO A 558 -1.42 -0.17 -18.87
CA PRO A 558 -2.13 0.79 -19.72
C PRO A 558 -3.58 0.39 -20.00
N ILE A 559 -3.85 -0.91 -20.20
CA ILE A 559 -5.20 -1.42 -20.48
C ILE A 559 -6.12 -1.20 -19.26
N TRP A 560 -5.61 -1.47 -18.06
CA TRP A 560 -6.42 -1.27 -16.84
C TRP A 560 -6.70 0.21 -16.59
N LYS A 561 -5.73 1.09 -16.85
CA LYS A 561 -5.91 2.55 -16.73
C LYS A 561 -7.02 3.07 -17.65
N GLU A 562 -7.04 2.63 -18.90
CA GLU A 562 -8.13 2.97 -19.85
C GLU A 562 -9.47 2.34 -19.43
N LEU A 563 -9.47 1.10 -18.93
CA LEU A 563 -10.68 0.44 -18.44
C LEU A 563 -11.26 1.12 -17.19
N ASP A 564 -10.42 1.55 -16.25
CA ASP A 564 -10.82 2.24 -15.03
C ASP A 564 -11.37 3.64 -15.36
N ALA A 565 -10.73 4.36 -16.30
CA ALA A 565 -11.25 5.62 -16.81
C ALA A 565 -12.60 5.43 -17.52
N LEU A 566 -12.74 4.39 -18.36
CA LEU A 566 -14.01 4.07 -19.02
C LEU A 566 -15.10 3.71 -18.01
N LYS A 567 -14.75 2.95 -16.96
CA LYS A 567 -15.65 2.60 -15.86
C LYS A 567 -16.21 3.87 -15.21
N ASP A 568 -15.37 4.84 -14.88
CA ASP A 568 -15.81 6.10 -14.28
C ASP A 568 -16.71 6.90 -15.22
N VAL A 569 -16.36 6.99 -16.51
CA VAL A 569 -17.20 7.64 -17.53
C VAL A 569 -18.57 6.99 -17.63
N VAL A 570 -18.65 5.65 -17.61
CA VAL A 570 -19.90 4.89 -17.77
C VAL A 570 -20.75 4.90 -16.51
N LEU A 571 -20.14 4.78 -15.32
CA LEU A 571 -20.87 4.73 -14.04
C LEU A 571 -21.23 6.13 -13.52
N GLU A 572 -20.47 7.16 -13.90
CA GLU A 572 -20.69 8.55 -13.49
C GLU A 572 -20.96 9.49 -14.68
N GLN A 573 -21.69 9.01 -15.70
CA GLN A 573 -21.91 9.70 -16.99
C GLN A 573 -22.20 11.20 -16.85
N LYS A 574 -23.08 11.59 -15.90
CA LYS A 574 -23.44 12.98 -15.65
C LYS A 574 -22.23 13.87 -15.35
N LYS A 575 -21.22 13.37 -14.63
CA LYS A 575 -19.99 14.11 -14.31
C LYS A 575 -19.06 14.24 -15.52
N PHE A 576 -19.12 13.28 -16.44
CA PHE A 576 -18.22 13.15 -17.59
C PHE A 576 -18.87 13.47 -18.94
N LEU A 577 -20.06 14.09 -18.97
CA LEU A 577 -20.79 14.42 -20.22
C LEU A 577 -19.91 15.13 -21.26
N LYS A 578 -19.00 16.01 -20.83
CA LYS A 578 -18.07 16.73 -21.70
C LYS A 578 -17.06 15.85 -22.46
N LEU A 579 -16.86 14.61 -22.04
CA LEU A 579 -15.95 13.66 -22.69
C LEU A 579 -16.64 12.89 -23.83
N TYR A 580 -17.98 12.86 -23.85
CA TYR A 580 -18.73 12.22 -24.92
C TYR A 580 -18.68 13.09 -26.18
N ARG A 581 -18.28 12.49 -27.31
CA ARG A 581 -18.36 13.14 -28.63
C ARG A 581 -19.83 13.42 -29.01
N THR A 582 -20.72 12.51 -28.65
CA THR A 582 -22.17 12.64 -28.78
C THR A 582 -22.81 12.27 -27.44
N PRO A 583 -23.63 13.15 -26.83
CA PRO A 583 -24.26 12.86 -25.55
C PRO A 583 -25.09 11.56 -25.60
N PRO A 584 -25.02 10.71 -24.57
CA PRO A 584 -25.84 9.49 -24.51
C PRO A 584 -27.34 9.85 -24.44
N VAL A 585 -28.15 9.18 -25.26
CA VAL A 585 -29.54 9.58 -25.58
C VAL A 585 -30.53 9.38 -24.43
N ASN A 586 -30.21 8.57 -23.40
CA ASN A 586 -31.16 8.19 -22.35
C ASN A 586 -30.62 8.40 -20.92
N GLY A 587 -30.42 9.67 -20.56
CA GLY A 587 -30.09 10.10 -19.20
C GLY A 587 -31.29 10.56 -18.37
N GLY A 588 -32.48 9.99 -18.54
CA GLY A 588 -33.61 10.11 -17.58
C GLY A 588 -33.87 11.51 -16.99
N SER A 589 -33.93 12.55 -17.82
CA SER A 589 -34.56 13.81 -17.44
C SER A 589 -35.51 14.24 -18.54
N THR A 590 -36.79 14.37 -18.20
CA THR A 590 -37.80 15.21 -18.85
C THR A 590 -37.42 16.69 -18.74
N GLY A 591 -36.21 17.04 -19.18
CA GLY A 591 -35.71 18.41 -19.30
C GLY A 591 -35.51 18.72 -20.79
N PRO A 592 -35.77 19.95 -21.25
CA PRO A 592 -35.68 20.28 -22.66
C PRO A 592 -34.28 19.96 -23.19
N LYS A 593 -34.21 19.34 -24.37
CA LYS A 593 -33.00 19.30 -25.20
C LYS A 593 -32.32 20.68 -25.14
N PRO A 594 -31.00 20.79 -24.91
CA PRO A 594 -30.31 22.02 -25.21
C PRO A 594 -30.27 22.16 -26.74
N THR A 595 -31.32 22.72 -27.33
CA THR A 595 -31.39 23.12 -28.74
C THR A 595 -30.78 24.50 -28.98
N GLY A 596 -30.05 25.05 -28.01
CA GLY A 596 -29.27 26.26 -28.17
C GLY A 596 -27.80 25.96 -28.45
N PRO A 597 -27.08 26.80 -29.23
CA PRO A 597 -25.62 26.76 -29.24
C PRO A 597 -25.09 26.83 -27.80
N PRO A 598 -23.97 26.14 -27.49
CA PRO A 598 -23.44 26.06 -26.14
C PRO A 598 -23.37 27.46 -25.51
N ALA A 599 -23.90 27.59 -24.29
CA ALA A 599 -23.84 28.85 -23.54
C ALA A 599 -22.39 29.36 -23.59
N PRO A 600 -22.14 30.63 -23.94
CA PRO A 600 -20.79 31.15 -24.06
C PRO A 600 -20.02 30.82 -22.80
N LYS A 601 -18.79 30.32 -22.94
CA LYS A 601 -18.00 30.00 -21.76
C LYS A 601 -17.64 31.29 -21.03
N GLY A 602 -17.72 31.29 -19.70
CA GLY A 602 -17.35 32.44 -18.89
C GLY A 602 -15.89 32.84 -19.09
N VAL A 603 -15.59 34.12 -18.86
CA VAL A 603 -14.26 34.70 -19.10
C VAL A 603 -13.80 35.43 -17.84
N THR A 604 -12.55 35.22 -17.45
CA THR A 604 -11.89 36.05 -16.43
C THR A 604 -11.11 37.16 -17.12
N LEU A 605 -11.42 38.40 -16.77
CA LEU A 605 -10.72 39.61 -17.21
C LEU A 605 -9.86 40.14 -16.05
N THR A 606 -8.75 40.79 -16.38
CA THR A 606 -7.95 41.58 -15.43
C THR A 606 -7.91 43.02 -15.90
N MET A 607 -7.94 43.95 -14.95
CA MET A 607 -7.74 45.37 -15.20
C MET A 607 -6.28 45.64 -15.59
N ALA A 608 -6.01 46.81 -16.16
CA ALA A 608 -4.64 47.26 -16.37
C ALA A 608 -3.91 47.37 -15.02
N TYR A 609 -2.59 47.26 -15.02
CA TYR A 609 -1.80 47.44 -13.81
C TYR A 609 -1.73 48.91 -13.41
N THR A 610 -1.80 49.23 -12.10
CA THR A 610 -1.60 50.60 -11.60
C THR A 610 -0.50 50.63 -10.55
N VAL A 611 0.17 51.78 -10.44
CA VAL A 611 1.20 52.09 -9.42
C VAL A 611 0.80 53.31 -8.59
N LYS A 612 -0.43 53.80 -8.72
CA LYS A 612 -0.89 55.01 -8.04
C LYS A 612 -1.06 54.76 -6.53
N ASN A 613 -0.46 55.64 -5.73
CA ASN A 613 -0.49 55.58 -4.27
C ASN A 613 -1.31 56.76 -3.69
N PRO A 614 -2.21 56.53 -2.71
CA PRO A 614 -2.69 55.23 -2.20
C PRO A 614 -3.59 54.49 -3.21
N PRO A 615 -3.56 53.14 -3.27
CA PRO A 615 -2.92 52.19 -2.34
C PRO A 615 -1.56 51.61 -2.79
N GLY A 616 -1.04 51.99 -3.96
CA GLY A 616 0.25 51.51 -4.47
C GLY A 616 0.08 50.51 -5.61
N GLU A 617 1.05 49.62 -5.77
CA GLU A 617 1.15 48.73 -6.92
C GLU A 617 0.18 47.55 -6.85
N HIS A 618 -0.82 47.48 -7.74
CA HIS A 618 -1.85 46.41 -7.74
C HIS A 618 -2.67 46.29 -9.05
N THR A 619 -3.55 45.28 -9.13
CA THR A 619 -4.53 45.06 -10.20
C THR A 619 -5.72 44.23 -9.69
N HIS A 620 -6.88 44.36 -10.32
CA HIS A 620 -8.06 43.55 -9.98
C HIS A 620 -8.49 42.63 -11.12
N THR A 621 -9.23 41.58 -10.76
CA THR A 621 -9.84 40.67 -11.71
C THR A 621 -11.36 40.70 -11.62
N VAL A 622 -12.02 40.34 -12.72
CA VAL A 622 -13.47 40.19 -12.77
C VAL A 622 -13.84 38.94 -13.54
N PHE A 623 -14.83 38.22 -13.02
CA PHE A 623 -15.36 37.03 -13.65
C PHE A 623 -16.69 37.35 -14.34
N LEU A 624 -16.77 37.05 -15.64
CA LEU A 624 -18.00 37.14 -16.42
C LEU A 624 -18.55 35.73 -16.65
N SER A 625 -19.81 35.54 -16.26
CA SER A 625 -20.61 34.37 -16.62
C SER A 625 -20.84 34.30 -18.13
N GLY A 626 -21.30 33.14 -18.60
CA GLY A 626 -21.63 32.97 -20.01
C GLY A 626 -22.73 33.89 -20.53
N GLU A 627 -23.68 34.24 -19.67
CA GLU A 627 -24.80 35.13 -20.01
C GLU A 627 -24.37 36.59 -20.07
N GLU A 628 -23.45 37.01 -19.21
CA GLU A 628 -22.85 38.34 -19.25
C GLU A 628 -21.97 38.52 -20.49
N VAL A 629 -21.19 37.48 -20.84
CA VAL A 629 -20.43 37.46 -22.11
C VAL A 629 -21.39 37.52 -23.31
N LYS A 630 -22.54 36.83 -23.26
CA LYS A 630 -23.57 36.93 -24.31
C LYS A 630 -24.13 38.34 -24.42
N SER A 631 -24.39 38.99 -23.28
CA SER A 631 -24.93 40.35 -23.21
C SER A 631 -23.95 41.37 -23.77
N LEU A 632 -22.66 41.25 -23.42
CA LEU A 632 -21.59 42.08 -23.98
C LEU A 632 -21.40 41.87 -25.49
N ASN A 633 -21.45 40.62 -25.97
CA ASN A 633 -21.39 40.33 -27.42
C ASN A 633 -22.59 40.90 -28.18
N ALA A 634 -23.74 41.03 -27.53
CA ALA A 634 -24.93 41.68 -28.08
C ALA A 634 -24.89 43.23 -27.99
N GLY A 635 -23.75 43.81 -27.59
CA GLY A 635 -23.55 45.25 -27.49
C GLY A 635 -24.14 45.90 -26.23
N LYS A 636 -24.65 45.10 -25.28
CA LYS A 636 -25.17 45.62 -24.01
C LYS A 636 -24.05 45.86 -23.01
N ALA A 637 -24.25 46.80 -22.10
CA ALA A 637 -23.35 46.99 -20.97
C ALA A 637 -23.67 46.01 -19.84
N VAL A 638 -22.66 45.59 -19.08
CA VAL A 638 -22.81 44.73 -17.91
C VAL A 638 -22.10 45.39 -16.72
N THR A 639 -22.78 45.47 -15.58
CA THR A 639 -22.21 45.99 -14.34
C THR A 639 -21.66 44.84 -13.50
N VAL A 640 -20.42 44.96 -13.04
CA VAL A 640 -19.71 43.92 -12.30
C VAL A 640 -18.82 44.51 -11.22
N ASP A 641 -18.67 43.77 -10.13
CA ASP A 641 -17.68 44.08 -9.10
C ASP A 641 -16.38 43.30 -9.32
N THR A 642 -15.28 43.97 -9.05
CA THR A 642 -13.94 43.38 -9.14
C THR A 642 -13.56 42.67 -7.84
N THR A 643 -12.53 41.81 -7.90
CA THR A 643 -11.95 41.20 -6.69
C THR A 643 -11.37 42.25 -5.76
N GLU A 644 -11.48 42.05 -4.45
CA GLU A 644 -10.82 42.91 -3.47
C GLU A 644 -9.30 42.66 -3.50
N GLU A 645 -8.52 43.70 -3.81
CA GLU A 645 -7.05 43.66 -3.83
C GLU A 645 -6.53 44.97 -3.21
N SER A 646 -5.47 44.89 -2.42
CA SER A 646 -4.93 46.05 -1.69
C SER A 646 -5.98 46.85 -0.89
N GLY A 647 -6.96 46.14 -0.30
CA GLY A 647 -7.96 46.68 0.63
C GLY A 647 -9.15 47.41 0.01
N HIS A 648 -9.38 47.29 -1.30
CA HIS A 648 -10.57 47.85 -1.96
C HIS A 648 -10.97 47.07 -3.22
N SER A 649 -12.12 47.42 -3.78
CA SER A 649 -12.64 46.92 -5.06
C SER A 649 -13.36 48.05 -5.82
N HIS A 650 -13.62 47.80 -7.10
CA HIS A 650 -14.36 48.68 -8.00
C HIS A 650 -15.65 48.04 -8.51
N ASN A 651 -16.65 48.89 -8.74
CA ASN A 651 -17.84 48.61 -9.54
C ASN A 651 -17.63 49.12 -10.97
N LEU A 652 -17.61 48.22 -11.96
CA LEU A 652 -17.32 48.53 -13.35
C LEU A 652 -18.56 48.36 -14.23
N VAL A 653 -18.77 49.28 -15.17
CA VAL A 653 -19.72 49.09 -16.29
C VAL A 653 -18.93 48.72 -17.53
N LEU A 654 -18.96 47.45 -17.91
CA LEU A 654 -18.19 46.89 -19.03
C LEU A 654 -18.93 46.97 -20.36
N ARG A 655 -18.18 47.15 -21.44
CA ARG A 655 -18.61 46.96 -22.82
C ARG A 655 -17.56 46.21 -23.63
N GLN A 656 -18.01 45.63 -24.74
CA GLN A 656 -17.13 45.05 -25.75
C GLN A 656 -16.91 46.06 -26.88
N SER A 657 -15.68 46.14 -27.39
CA SER A 657 -15.42 46.86 -28.65
C SER A 657 -16.07 46.12 -29.82
N ASN A 658 -16.17 46.76 -30.99
CA ASN A 658 -16.72 46.12 -32.19
C ASN A 658 -16.05 44.73 -32.41
N PRO A 659 -16.84 43.64 -32.56
CA PRO A 659 -16.33 42.28 -32.61
C PRO A 659 -15.34 42.00 -33.75
N ASN A 660 -15.25 42.87 -34.76
CA ASN A 660 -14.33 42.77 -35.89
C ASN A 660 -13.00 43.51 -35.69
N VAL A 661 -12.77 44.12 -34.52
CA VAL A 661 -11.50 44.79 -34.19
C VAL A 661 -10.46 43.75 -33.81
N THR A 662 -9.45 43.57 -34.66
CA THR A 662 -8.30 42.68 -34.44
C THR A 662 -7.14 43.36 -33.71
N THR A 663 -7.19 44.68 -33.54
CA THR A 663 -6.17 45.51 -32.88
C THR A 663 -6.79 46.41 -31.83
N GLY A 664 -6.49 46.17 -30.54
CA GLY A 664 -7.04 46.90 -29.39
C GLY A 664 -7.61 45.99 -28.30
N ALA A 665 -7.99 46.55 -27.15
CA ALA A 665 -8.57 45.79 -26.05
C ALA A 665 -10.04 45.41 -26.36
N LYS A 666 -10.32 44.11 -26.43
CA LYS A 666 -11.65 43.56 -26.75
C LYS A 666 -12.73 43.96 -25.74
N TYR A 667 -12.35 44.10 -24.47
CA TYR A 667 -13.23 44.51 -23.38
C TYR A 667 -12.67 45.77 -22.74
N TYR A 668 -13.55 46.70 -22.39
CA TYR A 668 -13.18 47.91 -21.66
C TYR A 668 -14.29 48.33 -20.69
N TYR A 669 -13.94 49.01 -19.61
CA TYR A 669 -14.94 49.66 -18.77
C TYR A 669 -15.27 51.06 -19.31
N VAL A 670 -16.56 51.42 -19.24
CA VAL A 670 -17.10 52.75 -19.58
C VAL A 670 -17.06 53.66 -18.35
N THR A 671 -17.42 53.10 -17.20
CA THR A 671 -17.30 53.75 -15.90
C THR A 671 -16.75 52.78 -14.86
N CYS A 672 -16.10 53.36 -13.86
CA CYS A 672 -15.50 52.72 -12.70
C CYS A 672 -15.90 53.55 -11.49
N ASP A 673 -16.65 52.96 -10.55
CA ASP A 673 -17.25 53.64 -9.40
C ASP A 673 -18.05 54.89 -9.80
N GLY A 674 -18.80 54.78 -10.92
CA GLY A 674 -19.59 55.87 -11.49
C GLY A 674 -18.79 56.97 -12.21
N LYS A 675 -17.46 56.88 -12.27
CA LYS A 675 -16.57 57.86 -12.94
C LYS A 675 -15.97 57.30 -14.23
N LYS A 676 -15.57 58.16 -15.18
CA LYS A 676 -14.94 57.73 -16.46
C LYS A 676 -13.53 57.14 -16.29
N VAL A 677 -12.86 57.45 -15.19
CA VAL A 677 -11.52 56.97 -14.86
C VAL A 677 -11.56 56.49 -13.40
N CYS A 678 -11.01 55.31 -13.13
CA CYS A 678 -10.92 54.81 -11.76
C CYS A 678 -10.11 55.76 -10.88
N TRP A 679 -10.49 55.90 -9.61
CA TRP A 679 -9.86 56.86 -8.71
C TRP A 679 -8.38 56.51 -8.42
N ASP A 680 -8.03 55.23 -8.51
CA ASP A 680 -6.70 54.63 -8.37
C ASP A 680 -5.95 54.47 -9.72
N ALA A 681 -6.48 55.07 -10.78
CA ALA A 681 -5.87 55.18 -12.11
C ALA A 681 -5.62 53.87 -12.86
N HIS A 682 -6.45 52.85 -12.65
CA HIS A 682 -6.54 51.77 -13.64
C HIS A 682 -6.89 52.29 -15.04
N GLY A 683 -6.27 51.69 -16.07
CA GLY A 683 -6.62 51.94 -17.46
C GLY A 683 -7.90 51.21 -17.86
N SER A 684 -8.67 51.78 -18.80
CA SER A 684 -9.99 51.26 -19.23
C SER A 684 -9.95 49.92 -19.96
N ALA A 685 -8.80 49.55 -20.52
CA ALA A 685 -8.59 48.31 -21.25
C ALA A 685 -8.50 47.09 -20.32
N MET A 686 -9.31 46.07 -20.59
CA MET A 686 -9.34 44.81 -19.85
C MET A 686 -8.65 43.70 -20.65
N LYS A 687 -7.84 42.88 -20.00
CA LYS A 687 -7.13 41.75 -20.62
C LYS A 687 -7.75 40.41 -20.22
N VAL A 688 -7.99 39.54 -21.20
CA VAL A 688 -8.48 38.17 -20.96
C VAL A 688 -7.35 37.32 -20.39
N VAL A 689 -7.51 36.84 -19.16
CA VAL A 689 -6.50 35.99 -18.48
C VAL A 689 -6.83 34.50 -18.64
N LYS A 690 -8.11 34.15 -18.72
CA LYS A 690 -8.55 32.75 -18.86
C LYS A 690 -9.89 32.67 -19.60
N LYS A 691 -9.93 31.87 -20.66
CA LYS A 691 -11.17 31.37 -21.27
C LYS A 691 -11.44 29.99 -20.67
N LEU A 692 -12.58 29.82 -19.98
CA LEU A 692 -12.99 28.51 -19.47
C LEU A 692 -13.44 27.60 -20.62
#